data_AF-A0A3B8U1A6-F1
#
_entry.id   AF-A0A3B8U1A6-F1
#
_cell.length_a   1.000
_cell.length_b   1.000
_cell.length_c   1.000
_cell.angle_alpha   90.00
_cell.angle_beta   90.00
_cell.angle_gamma   90.00
#
_symmetry.space_group_name_H-M   'P 1'
#
loop_
_entity.id
_entity.type
_entity.pdbx_description
1 polymer ?
#
loop_
_entity_poly.entity_id
_entity_poly.type
_entity_poly.pdbx_seq_one_letter_code
_entity_poly.pdbx_strand_id
1 'polypeptide(L)'
;MRFNQAFHYRDINSGLGIYASSDNSEAFKKACEKICEAFVKEDGSRTAEFVCYSNYFRKFVGIGVSPFESKDKANRLVQIWVPDEASSDPSDYYLRYAYDSVCDKSREYTEEEFDPCISEENYSEILRKYGFSKAGLAGLLAGAAPIIFGKKERLSIVFPEDRLTDEEKRTAAREIMWLLSVLMPVPEELRGDFGSRLTYCVFSQKNRNRVAVSFVDSEPERGQFYRLGYCDPESDRSDHEEAGANAEGKEDLYDALAEKAMESLEAYRTFLRELTDCGLAGEEFDGDTLDLMYFCRQLRSGGVTEIQREDLPIEFNTLVAGAMKSKGYCDLLFRVLALPNDLSKMDLAIVHFNILKDEKNVWSTDPGDLRKTAKQAYEEMLESAFASGDNRFYNNLLVISDQDLRKEALTDLWQKKGEKSCIAGDLGKIEDIDTFLGRLSTYKVLTEIGSFRKKMGEVLFGGDFYFKMDKKERCSVSSLLDPETPDPGTPAFAPWIRVKIKGIFKEGTEKGLIFIGKEKDFLEERYAGEYFDCFLENCRKADKDLRKQVQKTGREFLDSYRTSVSQESQDAFRKIDRDWIRIDLEDTLRQYSLEELADFRFKEFQDYSSEEQKEYADLWLKEVRAGIAKSEVPIEPETLKKLTAKARTLERDYPKTAAGLKKTLWEACGDDIHRKILCANEFGSDVYTIWAENLLDPVVYEKIRKEGNGRIEKQRLVGNREADLNRRCYLLWKDCRGISQIQTGRIKDLSKETAGAQLHGQWTALVENMLDWLSGALEMRSYNKCINYLHLYAERARDLTATNRCADYEDLYNGHRAFYRYFLSQLGSYVGEDADYVREMECLKALWETEAVDKENLTETAQILFRAERILGKGCEALRSVQKKYEDVMNEMNNENERIDRAISENLAEIKKRESKIQELELEIDDISESLAGLEAQQRRNRQLAEAARQKRSGIEKVSLDGVEITPLTTAVEKARRETMKRRQEADASRSGKGSGAQKACFSPDARLFT
;
A
#
# COMPACT_ATOMS: atom_id res chain seq x y z
N MET A 1 -59.19 -57.34 -28.75
CA MET A 1 -58.05 -57.28 -29.69
C MET A 1 -57.89 -58.64 -30.36
N ARG A 2 -57.58 -58.66 -31.66
CA ARG A 2 -57.33 -59.89 -32.42
C ARG A 2 -55.89 -60.36 -32.39
N PHE A 3 -55.74 -61.68 -32.31
CA PHE A 3 -54.47 -62.39 -32.32
C PHE A 3 -54.48 -63.53 -33.34
N ASN A 4 -53.44 -63.55 -34.15
CA ASN A 4 -53.05 -64.67 -34.99
C ASN A 4 -52.30 -65.74 -34.15
N GLN A 5 -52.51 -67.03 -34.44
CA GLN A 5 -51.92 -68.14 -33.68
C GLN A 5 -51.04 -69.08 -34.52
N ALA A 6 -49.98 -69.58 -33.88
CA ALA A 6 -49.13 -70.62 -34.43
C ALA A 6 -48.73 -71.67 -33.38
N PHE A 7 -48.61 -72.91 -33.82
CA PHE A 7 -48.08 -74.03 -33.04
C PHE A 7 -46.76 -74.50 -33.64
N HIS A 8 -45.67 -74.33 -32.89
CA HIS A 8 -44.43 -75.02 -33.17
C HIS A 8 -44.47 -76.40 -32.51
N TYR A 9 -44.33 -77.46 -33.31
CA TYR A 9 -44.22 -78.83 -32.80
C TYR A 9 -43.09 -79.61 -33.49
N ARG A 10 -42.68 -80.73 -32.88
CA ARG A 10 -41.71 -81.66 -33.45
C ARG A 10 -42.35 -83.03 -33.68
N ASP A 11 -42.64 -83.32 -34.95
CA ASP A 11 -43.02 -84.66 -35.42
C ASP A 11 -41.78 -85.56 -35.51
N ILE A 12 -41.98 -86.88 -35.42
CA ILE A 12 -40.92 -87.87 -35.68
C ILE A 12 -40.81 -88.19 -37.16
N ASN A 13 -41.89 -88.06 -37.93
CA ASN A 13 -41.95 -88.43 -39.34
C ASN A 13 -41.67 -87.25 -40.29
N SER A 14 -42.10 -86.03 -39.92
CA SER A 14 -41.91 -84.81 -40.74
C SER A 14 -40.92 -83.79 -40.17
N GLY A 15 -40.36 -84.03 -38.98
CA GLY A 15 -39.38 -83.15 -38.35
C GLY A 15 -39.99 -81.99 -37.53
N LEU A 16 -39.22 -80.94 -37.34
CA LEU A 16 -39.67 -79.67 -36.74
C LEU A 16 -40.52 -78.90 -37.76
N GLY A 17 -41.57 -78.23 -37.30
CA GLY A 17 -42.36 -77.36 -38.17
C GLY A 17 -43.37 -76.51 -37.41
N ILE A 18 -43.87 -75.48 -38.08
CA ILE A 18 -44.95 -74.62 -37.59
C ILE A 18 -46.26 -74.89 -38.33
N TYR A 19 -47.32 -75.02 -37.55
CA TYR A 19 -48.69 -74.94 -38.02
C TYR A 19 -49.26 -73.57 -37.66
N ALA A 20 -49.52 -72.76 -38.68
CA ALA A 20 -50.11 -71.43 -38.57
C ALA A 20 -51.16 -71.33 -39.67
N SER A 21 -52.41 -71.60 -39.32
CA SER A 21 -53.55 -71.56 -40.24
C SER A 21 -54.20 -70.18 -40.30
N SER A 22 -54.10 -69.38 -39.22
CA SER A 22 -54.68 -68.03 -39.17
C SER A 22 -53.93 -67.07 -40.12
N ASP A 23 -52.60 -66.94 -39.98
CA ASP A 23 -51.75 -66.35 -41.02
C ASP A 23 -50.87 -67.43 -41.65
N ASN A 24 -51.15 -67.69 -42.92
CA ASN A 24 -50.39 -68.63 -43.73
C ASN A 24 -49.09 -68.05 -44.31
N SER A 25 -48.77 -66.78 -44.07
CA SER A 25 -47.62 -66.09 -44.66
C SER A 25 -46.27 -66.67 -44.23
N GLU A 26 -45.35 -66.72 -45.19
CA GLU A 26 -43.98 -67.21 -45.00
C GLU A 26 -43.16 -66.34 -44.04
N ALA A 27 -43.51 -65.04 -43.94
CA ALA A 27 -42.87 -64.10 -43.02
C ALA A 27 -43.30 -64.35 -41.57
N PHE A 28 -44.60 -64.52 -41.32
CA PHE A 28 -45.14 -64.85 -40.00
C PHE A 28 -44.61 -66.18 -39.49
N LYS A 29 -44.68 -67.23 -40.32
CA LYS A 29 -44.17 -68.57 -39.97
C LYS A 29 -42.69 -68.53 -39.56
N LYS A 30 -41.83 -67.84 -40.32
CA LYS A 30 -40.39 -67.68 -40.00
C LYS A 30 -40.10 -66.78 -38.79
N ALA A 31 -41.00 -65.87 -38.44
CA ALA A 31 -40.89 -65.08 -37.22
C ALA A 31 -41.28 -65.91 -35.99
N CYS A 32 -42.42 -66.60 -36.05
CA CYS A 32 -42.87 -67.54 -35.02
C CYS A 32 -41.86 -68.68 -34.80
N GLU A 33 -41.20 -69.17 -35.85
CA GLU A 33 -40.20 -70.25 -35.77
C GLU A 33 -39.04 -69.86 -34.86
N LYS A 34 -38.41 -68.70 -35.11
CA LYS A 34 -37.29 -68.18 -34.30
C LYS A 34 -37.66 -67.90 -32.85
N ILE A 35 -38.90 -67.49 -32.59
CA ILE A 35 -39.40 -67.30 -31.22
C ILE A 35 -39.54 -68.66 -30.54
N CYS A 36 -40.23 -69.61 -31.16
CA CYS A 36 -40.47 -70.93 -30.59
C CYS A 36 -39.19 -71.79 -30.48
N GLU A 37 -38.19 -71.55 -31.34
CA GLU A 37 -36.87 -72.19 -31.24
C GLU A 37 -36.19 -71.92 -29.89
N ALA A 38 -36.35 -70.72 -29.34
CA ALA A 38 -35.75 -70.31 -28.09
C ALA A 38 -36.27 -71.10 -26.87
N PHE A 39 -37.53 -71.56 -26.89
CA PHE A 39 -38.13 -72.24 -25.73
C PHE A 39 -37.77 -73.72 -25.70
N VAL A 40 -37.21 -74.19 -24.59
CA VAL A 40 -37.05 -75.63 -24.34
C VAL A 40 -38.33 -76.21 -23.74
N LYS A 41 -38.47 -77.53 -23.79
CA LYS A 41 -39.55 -78.26 -23.14
C LYS A 41 -39.50 -78.08 -21.62
N GLU A 42 -40.64 -77.81 -20.97
CA GLU A 42 -40.78 -77.79 -19.50
C GLU A 42 -40.85 -79.22 -18.91
N ASP A 43 -40.53 -79.33 -17.62
CA ASP A 43 -40.55 -80.61 -16.86
C ASP A 43 -41.75 -80.74 -15.90
N GLY A 44 -42.53 -79.68 -15.70
CA GLY A 44 -43.72 -79.69 -14.83
C GLY A 44 -44.94 -80.37 -15.46
N SER A 45 -46.05 -80.39 -14.71
CA SER A 45 -47.38 -80.84 -15.13
C SER A 45 -48.30 -79.72 -15.63
N ARG A 46 -47.85 -78.46 -15.58
CA ARG A 46 -48.61 -77.25 -15.96
C ARG A 46 -48.03 -76.67 -17.25
N THR A 47 -48.89 -76.10 -18.10
CA THR A 47 -48.42 -75.24 -19.20
C THR A 47 -47.76 -74.01 -18.59
N ALA A 48 -46.50 -73.75 -18.95
CA ALA A 48 -45.85 -72.51 -18.57
C ALA A 48 -46.30 -71.40 -19.53
N GLU A 49 -46.71 -70.27 -18.96
CA GLU A 49 -47.31 -69.16 -19.70
C GLU A 49 -46.37 -67.97 -19.63
N PHE A 50 -46.19 -67.30 -20.77
CA PHE A 50 -45.25 -66.19 -20.94
C PHE A 50 -45.93 -65.05 -21.70
N VAL A 51 -45.55 -63.81 -21.39
CA VAL A 51 -45.74 -62.66 -22.27
C VAL A 51 -44.37 -62.07 -22.56
N CYS A 52 -44.00 -62.07 -23.84
CA CYS A 52 -42.65 -61.73 -24.32
C CYS A 52 -42.72 -60.63 -25.37
N TYR A 53 -41.81 -59.66 -25.35
CA TYR A 53 -41.67 -58.70 -26.45
C TYR A 53 -40.88 -59.32 -27.61
N SER A 54 -41.51 -59.46 -28.77
CA SER A 54 -40.89 -60.03 -29.96
C SER A 54 -40.23 -58.96 -30.81
N ASN A 55 -38.89 -58.96 -30.87
CA ASN A 55 -38.13 -58.12 -31.79
C ASN A 55 -38.42 -58.38 -33.28
N TYR A 56 -39.03 -59.53 -33.62
CA TYR A 56 -39.44 -59.84 -35.00
C TYR A 56 -40.77 -59.21 -35.39
N PHE A 57 -41.68 -59.02 -34.43
CA PHE A 57 -43.00 -58.40 -34.64
C PHE A 57 -43.11 -56.97 -34.11
N ARG A 58 -42.15 -56.52 -33.28
CA ARG A 58 -42.16 -55.27 -32.49
C ARG A 58 -43.40 -55.13 -31.59
N LYS A 59 -43.83 -56.25 -31.02
CA LYS A 59 -45.07 -56.42 -30.26
C LYS A 59 -44.86 -57.40 -29.12
N PHE A 60 -45.68 -57.29 -28.08
CA PHE A 60 -45.85 -58.39 -27.13
C PHE A 60 -46.54 -59.58 -27.79
N VAL A 61 -46.15 -60.78 -27.38
CA VAL A 61 -46.73 -62.05 -27.82
C VAL A 61 -46.99 -62.94 -26.60
N GLY A 62 -48.16 -63.56 -26.55
CA GLY A 62 -48.46 -64.62 -25.58
C GLY A 62 -47.82 -65.92 -26.03
N ILE A 63 -47.14 -66.64 -25.14
CA ILE A 63 -46.51 -67.94 -25.46
C ILE A 63 -46.91 -68.96 -24.39
N GLY A 64 -47.36 -70.13 -24.82
CA GLY A 64 -47.65 -71.29 -23.98
C GLY A 64 -46.68 -72.43 -24.29
N VAL A 65 -45.95 -72.90 -23.27
CA VAL A 65 -45.04 -74.05 -23.39
C VAL A 65 -45.64 -75.22 -22.61
N SER A 66 -46.24 -76.15 -23.34
CA SER A 66 -47.04 -77.22 -22.75
C SER A 66 -46.19 -78.33 -22.10
N PRO A 67 -46.69 -78.96 -21.02
CA PRO A 67 -45.97 -79.99 -20.26
C PRO A 67 -45.90 -81.32 -21.03
N PHE A 68 -45.25 -82.33 -20.47
CA PHE A 68 -45.10 -83.62 -21.12
C PHE A 68 -46.30 -84.56 -20.92
N GLU A 69 -47.35 -84.41 -21.73
CA GLU A 69 -48.39 -85.43 -21.85
C GLU A 69 -48.73 -85.77 -23.30
N SER A 70 -48.05 -86.80 -23.86
CA SER A 70 -48.58 -87.52 -25.01
C SER A 70 -48.00 -88.93 -25.15
N LYS A 71 -48.85 -89.88 -25.54
CA LYS A 71 -48.41 -91.20 -26.05
C LYS A 71 -47.82 -91.09 -27.46
N ASP A 72 -48.20 -90.05 -28.20
CA ASP A 72 -47.77 -89.74 -29.56
C ASP A 72 -46.61 -88.73 -29.58
N LYS A 73 -45.51 -89.11 -28.91
CA LYS A 73 -44.09 -88.83 -29.25
C LYS A 73 -43.63 -87.39 -29.61
N ALA A 74 -44.45 -86.36 -29.40
CA ALA A 74 -44.05 -84.96 -29.64
C ALA A 74 -43.07 -84.48 -28.56
N ASN A 75 -41.89 -83.99 -28.96
CA ASN A 75 -40.80 -83.66 -28.02
C ASN A 75 -40.85 -82.22 -27.46
N ARG A 76 -41.58 -81.32 -28.11
CA ARG A 76 -41.83 -79.92 -27.72
C ARG A 76 -43.13 -79.48 -28.40
N LEU A 77 -44.03 -78.86 -27.63
CA LEU A 77 -45.14 -78.07 -28.14
C LEU A 77 -45.00 -76.65 -27.58
N VAL A 78 -45.06 -75.65 -28.47
CA VAL A 78 -45.12 -74.24 -28.12
C VAL A 78 -46.23 -73.61 -28.95
N GLN A 79 -47.21 -73.00 -28.29
CA GLN A 79 -48.21 -72.14 -28.92
C GLN A 79 -47.79 -70.69 -28.76
N ILE A 80 -47.99 -69.87 -29.80
CA ILE A 80 -47.74 -68.43 -29.77
C ILE A 80 -48.98 -67.68 -30.30
N TRP A 81 -49.38 -66.65 -29.56
CA TRP A 81 -50.39 -65.66 -29.90
C TRP A 81 -49.71 -64.34 -30.25
N VAL A 82 -49.98 -63.83 -31.45
CA VAL A 82 -49.37 -62.61 -31.99
C VAL A 82 -50.47 -61.61 -32.35
N PRO A 83 -50.50 -60.41 -31.76
CA PRO A 83 -51.56 -59.44 -32.05
C PRO A 83 -51.41 -58.83 -33.45
N ASP A 84 -52.52 -58.51 -34.09
CA ASP A 84 -52.56 -58.00 -35.47
C ASP A 84 -52.02 -56.56 -35.56
N GLU A 85 -52.23 -55.77 -34.50
CA GLU A 85 -51.69 -54.42 -34.31
C GLU A 85 -50.73 -54.37 -33.11
N ALA A 86 -50.19 -53.19 -32.79
CA ALA A 86 -49.37 -52.97 -31.61
C ALA A 86 -50.09 -51.97 -30.71
N SER A 87 -50.32 -52.32 -29.44
CA SER A 87 -50.89 -51.41 -28.45
C SER A 87 -49.83 -50.96 -27.44
N SER A 88 -49.98 -49.72 -26.99
CA SER A 88 -49.26 -49.15 -25.85
C SER A 88 -49.92 -49.47 -24.51
N ASP A 89 -51.18 -49.92 -24.50
CA ASP A 89 -51.92 -50.26 -23.29
C ASP A 89 -51.53 -51.68 -22.80
N PRO A 90 -51.00 -51.85 -21.59
CA PRO A 90 -50.72 -53.18 -21.02
C PRO A 90 -51.96 -54.08 -20.88
N SER A 91 -53.14 -53.47 -20.82
CA SER A 91 -54.43 -54.17 -20.76
C SER A 91 -54.70 -54.98 -22.03
N ASP A 92 -54.10 -54.62 -23.18
CA ASP A 92 -54.21 -55.32 -24.46
C ASP A 92 -53.22 -56.49 -24.65
N TYR A 93 -52.26 -56.70 -23.75
CA TYR A 93 -51.29 -57.80 -23.90
C TYR A 93 -51.01 -58.65 -22.66
N TYR A 94 -51.40 -58.22 -21.46
CA TYR A 94 -51.46 -59.08 -20.27
C TYR A 94 -52.81 -59.82 -20.18
N LEU A 95 -53.14 -60.55 -21.24
CA LEU A 95 -54.43 -61.19 -21.45
C LEU A 95 -54.50 -62.63 -20.91
N ARG A 96 -55.72 -63.13 -20.73
CA ARG A 96 -56.02 -64.53 -20.39
C ARG A 96 -56.02 -65.41 -21.65
N TYR A 97 -54.86 -65.55 -22.28
CA TYR A 97 -54.68 -66.35 -23.50
C TYR A 97 -55.15 -67.80 -23.32
N ALA A 98 -55.84 -68.33 -24.33
CA ALA A 98 -56.23 -69.74 -24.39
C ALA A 98 -55.03 -70.58 -24.87
N TYR A 99 -54.51 -71.48 -24.03
CA TYR A 99 -53.39 -72.35 -24.37
C TYR A 99 -53.81 -73.83 -24.47
N ASP A 100 -53.69 -74.40 -25.66
CA ASP A 100 -53.95 -75.82 -25.92
C ASP A 100 -52.74 -76.69 -25.48
N SER A 101 -53.02 -77.76 -24.73
CA SER A 101 -52.01 -78.75 -24.35
C SER A 101 -51.64 -79.70 -25.49
N VAL A 102 -52.43 -79.75 -26.57
CA VAL A 102 -52.25 -80.62 -27.75
C VAL A 102 -52.61 -79.87 -29.03
N CYS A 103 -51.77 -79.95 -30.06
CA CYS A 103 -52.07 -79.41 -31.39
C CYS A 103 -52.88 -80.42 -32.21
N ASP A 104 -54.17 -80.14 -32.47
CA ASP A 104 -54.99 -80.95 -33.37
C ASP A 104 -54.79 -80.52 -34.83
N LYS A 105 -54.07 -81.33 -35.62
CA LYS A 105 -53.82 -81.05 -37.05
C LYS A 105 -55.07 -81.12 -37.94
N SER A 106 -56.23 -81.55 -37.41
CA SER A 106 -57.51 -81.58 -38.12
C SER A 106 -58.41 -80.37 -37.81
N ARG A 107 -58.06 -79.59 -36.78
CA ARG A 107 -58.71 -78.31 -36.44
C ARG A 107 -58.06 -77.19 -37.25
N GLU A 108 -58.87 -76.42 -37.97
CA GLU A 108 -58.44 -75.13 -38.50
C GLU A 108 -58.46 -74.09 -37.36
N TYR A 109 -57.29 -73.53 -37.06
CA TYR A 109 -57.12 -72.50 -36.04
C TYR A 109 -57.18 -71.12 -36.72
N THR A 110 -58.23 -70.36 -36.43
CA THR A 110 -58.45 -68.99 -36.94
C THR A 110 -57.77 -67.94 -36.05
N GLU A 111 -57.86 -66.68 -36.44
CA GLU A 111 -57.72 -65.56 -35.50
C GLU A 111 -58.68 -65.75 -34.31
N GLU A 112 -58.25 -65.30 -33.12
CA GLU A 112 -59.08 -65.24 -31.91
C GLU A 112 -59.07 -63.81 -31.36
N GLU A 113 -60.22 -63.35 -30.87
CA GLU A 113 -60.39 -62.02 -30.25
C GLU A 113 -60.35 -62.21 -28.73
N PHE A 114 -59.37 -61.59 -28.08
CA PHE A 114 -59.25 -61.55 -26.62
C PHE A 114 -59.61 -60.15 -26.10
N ASP A 115 -60.48 -60.09 -25.09
CA ASP A 115 -60.85 -58.86 -24.38
C ASP A 115 -59.88 -58.57 -23.22
N PRO A 116 -59.55 -57.29 -22.95
CA PRO A 116 -58.81 -56.89 -21.74
C PRO A 116 -59.48 -57.39 -20.46
N CYS A 117 -58.74 -58.15 -19.65
CA CYS A 117 -59.23 -58.70 -18.38
C CYS A 117 -58.88 -57.85 -17.15
N ILE A 118 -58.25 -56.69 -17.36
CA ILE A 118 -57.83 -55.69 -16.35
C ILE A 118 -58.03 -54.31 -17.00
N SER A 119 -58.42 -53.30 -16.23
CA SER A 119 -58.44 -51.89 -16.66
C SER A 119 -57.93 -50.95 -15.55
N GLU A 120 -57.79 -49.64 -15.83
CA GLU A 120 -57.45 -48.65 -14.78
C GLU A 120 -58.45 -48.63 -13.61
N GLU A 121 -59.70 -49.06 -13.81
CA GLU A 121 -60.70 -49.17 -12.73
C GLU A 121 -60.32 -50.24 -11.69
N ASN A 122 -59.57 -51.28 -12.08
CA ASN A 122 -59.10 -52.32 -11.17
C ASN A 122 -57.88 -51.88 -10.32
N TYR A 123 -57.26 -50.73 -10.61
CA TYR A 123 -56.01 -50.29 -9.97
C TYR A 123 -56.04 -50.35 -8.43
N SER A 124 -57.04 -49.71 -7.82
CA SER A 124 -57.20 -49.65 -6.35
C SER A 124 -57.62 -50.99 -5.75
N GLU A 125 -58.24 -51.87 -6.55
CA GLU A 125 -58.59 -53.22 -6.13
C GLU A 125 -57.36 -54.13 -6.10
N ILE A 126 -56.51 -54.07 -7.13
CA ILE A 126 -55.25 -54.82 -7.22
C ILE A 126 -54.34 -54.47 -6.04
N LEU A 127 -54.15 -53.17 -5.74
CA LEU A 127 -53.34 -52.73 -4.60
C LEU A 127 -53.83 -53.31 -3.26
N ARG A 128 -55.14 -53.30 -3.04
CA ARG A 128 -55.80 -53.86 -1.85
C ARG A 128 -55.68 -55.39 -1.78
N LYS A 129 -55.88 -56.09 -2.90
CA LYS A 129 -55.88 -57.56 -3.02
C LYS A 129 -54.56 -58.19 -2.62
N TYR A 130 -53.44 -57.59 -3.05
CA TYR A 130 -52.09 -58.05 -2.68
C TYR A 130 -51.55 -57.41 -1.39
N GLY A 131 -52.38 -56.65 -0.67
CA GLY A 131 -52.04 -56.12 0.65
C GLY A 131 -50.85 -55.16 0.66
N PHE A 132 -50.66 -54.39 -0.42
CA PHE A 132 -49.53 -53.49 -0.52
C PHE A 132 -49.55 -52.40 0.56
N SER A 133 -48.57 -52.45 1.46
CA SER A 133 -48.16 -51.30 2.26
C SER A 133 -47.29 -50.35 1.42
N LYS A 134 -47.03 -49.13 1.90
CA LYS A 134 -46.10 -48.19 1.26
C LYS A 134 -44.72 -48.85 1.03
N ALA A 135 -44.13 -49.41 2.08
CA ALA A 135 -42.84 -50.10 2.01
C ALA A 135 -42.85 -51.33 1.09
N GLY A 136 -43.93 -52.13 1.10
CA GLY A 136 -44.06 -53.30 0.21
C GLY A 136 -44.10 -52.89 -1.26
N LEU A 137 -44.88 -51.85 -1.59
CA LEU A 137 -44.95 -51.31 -2.95
C LEU A 137 -43.62 -50.64 -3.36
N ALA A 138 -42.96 -49.92 -2.45
CA ALA A 138 -41.63 -49.35 -2.67
C ALA A 138 -40.60 -50.45 -2.99
N GLY A 139 -40.56 -51.52 -2.20
CA GLY A 139 -39.70 -52.68 -2.44
C GLY A 139 -39.97 -53.40 -3.77
N LEU A 140 -41.24 -53.47 -4.22
CA LEU A 140 -41.58 -53.99 -5.54
C LEU A 140 -41.08 -53.07 -6.66
N LEU A 141 -41.27 -51.75 -6.54
CA LEU A 141 -40.82 -50.77 -7.53
C LEU A 141 -39.28 -50.70 -7.61
N ALA A 142 -38.59 -50.67 -6.47
CA ALA A 142 -37.12 -50.77 -6.39
C ALA A 142 -36.60 -52.13 -6.90
N GLY A 143 -37.41 -53.19 -6.77
CA GLY A 143 -37.15 -54.51 -7.37
C GLY A 143 -37.24 -54.51 -8.90
N ALA A 144 -38.23 -53.82 -9.46
CA ALA A 144 -38.51 -53.79 -10.90
C ALA A 144 -37.71 -52.72 -11.68
N ALA A 145 -37.38 -51.58 -11.07
CA ALA A 145 -36.70 -50.48 -11.76
C ALA A 145 -35.35 -50.89 -12.41
N PRO A 146 -34.47 -51.70 -11.77
CA PRO A 146 -33.26 -52.21 -12.43
C PRO A 146 -33.54 -53.10 -13.65
N ILE A 147 -34.72 -53.71 -13.74
CA ILE A 147 -35.15 -54.52 -14.89
C ILE A 147 -35.64 -53.62 -16.02
N ILE A 148 -36.49 -52.65 -15.68
CA ILE A 148 -37.02 -51.62 -16.59
C ILE A 148 -35.85 -50.85 -17.23
N PHE A 149 -34.92 -50.33 -16.42
CA PHE A 149 -33.72 -49.65 -16.91
C PHE A 149 -32.65 -50.59 -17.49
N GLY A 150 -32.79 -51.92 -17.34
CA GLY A 150 -31.89 -52.91 -17.95
C GLY A 150 -30.53 -53.05 -17.25
N LYS A 151 -30.40 -52.52 -16.02
CA LYS A 151 -29.23 -52.68 -15.14
C LYS A 151 -29.14 -54.09 -14.54
N LYS A 152 -30.24 -54.87 -14.54
CA LYS A 152 -30.28 -56.29 -14.16
C LYS A 152 -31.10 -57.09 -15.17
N GLU A 153 -30.76 -58.38 -15.35
CA GLU A 153 -31.49 -59.25 -16.29
C GLU A 153 -32.85 -59.72 -15.78
N ARG A 154 -32.99 -60.06 -14.46
CA ARG A 154 -34.17 -60.76 -13.92
C ARG A 154 -34.54 -60.41 -12.49
N LEU A 155 -35.84 -60.41 -12.23
CA LEU A 155 -36.50 -60.40 -10.92
C LEU A 155 -37.35 -61.68 -10.76
N SER A 156 -37.29 -62.34 -9.61
CA SER A 156 -38.23 -63.41 -9.25
C SER A 156 -39.33 -62.89 -8.33
N ILE A 157 -40.60 -63.15 -8.63
CA ILE A 157 -41.71 -62.84 -7.73
C ILE A 157 -42.20 -64.16 -7.13
N VAL A 158 -42.05 -64.29 -5.82
CA VAL A 158 -42.39 -65.50 -5.07
C VAL A 158 -43.83 -65.40 -4.59
N PHE A 159 -44.67 -66.38 -4.93
CA PHE A 159 -46.04 -66.47 -4.42
C PHE A 159 -46.03 -66.78 -2.91
N PRO A 160 -47.06 -66.36 -2.14
CA PRO A 160 -47.25 -66.84 -0.78
C PRO A 160 -47.49 -68.36 -0.78
N GLU A 161 -46.80 -69.09 0.10
CA GLU A 161 -46.84 -70.55 0.17
C GLU A 161 -48.29 -71.07 0.36
N ASP A 162 -48.67 -72.05 -0.45
CA ASP A 162 -49.93 -72.81 -0.44
C ASP A 162 -51.28 -72.03 -0.39
N ARG A 163 -51.28 -70.70 -0.49
CA ARG A 163 -52.50 -69.86 -0.42
C ARG A 163 -53.26 -69.67 -1.73
N LEU A 164 -52.65 -69.90 -2.89
CA LEU A 164 -53.23 -69.57 -4.20
C LEU A 164 -53.36 -70.80 -5.12
N THR A 165 -54.52 -70.96 -5.75
CA THR A 165 -54.73 -71.91 -6.84
C THR A 165 -53.93 -71.51 -8.10
N ASP A 166 -53.74 -72.43 -9.04
CA ASP A 166 -53.05 -72.12 -10.31
C ASP A 166 -53.73 -70.98 -11.10
N GLU A 167 -55.07 -70.88 -11.06
CA GLU A 167 -55.77 -69.80 -11.78
C GLU A 167 -55.60 -68.43 -11.08
N GLU A 168 -55.51 -68.41 -9.75
CA GLU A 168 -55.16 -67.20 -9.00
C GLU A 168 -53.69 -66.82 -9.22
N LYS A 169 -52.77 -67.78 -9.29
CA LYS A 169 -51.34 -67.54 -9.63
C LYS A 169 -51.17 -66.93 -11.01
N ARG A 170 -51.88 -67.42 -12.03
CA ARG A 170 -51.96 -66.80 -13.37
C ARG A 170 -52.51 -65.38 -13.32
N THR A 171 -53.57 -65.18 -12.54
CA THR A 171 -54.26 -63.90 -12.42
C THR A 171 -53.38 -62.87 -11.72
N ALA A 172 -52.71 -63.25 -10.63
CA ALA A 172 -51.71 -62.43 -9.96
C ALA A 172 -50.52 -62.10 -10.85
N ALA A 173 -50.04 -63.05 -11.67
CA ALA A 173 -48.97 -62.76 -12.63
C ALA A 173 -49.38 -61.66 -13.64
N ARG A 174 -50.61 -61.70 -14.17
CA ARG A 174 -51.14 -60.62 -15.04
C ARG A 174 -51.33 -59.30 -14.30
N GLU A 175 -52.01 -59.31 -13.16
CA GLU A 175 -52.34 -58.11 -12.39
C GLU A 175 -51.09 -57.37 -11.87
N ILE A 176 -50.07 -58.10 -11.40
CA ILE A 176 -48.81 -57.50 -10.94
C ILE A 176 -47.96 -56.98 -12.10
N MET A 177 -47.94 -57.64 -13.25
CA MET A 177 -47.22 -57.14 -14.43
C MET A 177 -47.91 -55.92 -15.06
N TRP A 178 -49.25 -55.91 -15.07
CA TRP A 178 -50.03 -54.73 -15.41
C TRP A 178 -49.73 -53.57 -14.45
N LEU A 179 -49.76 -53.82 -13.13
CA LEU A 179 -49.44 -52.83 -12.10
C LEU A 179 -48.03 -52.24 -12.30
N LEU A 180 -47.01 -53.08 -12.53
CA LEU A 180 -45.64 -52.65 -12.82
C LEU A 180 -45.49 -51.83 -14.11
N SER A 181 -46.36 -52.04 -15.10
CA SER A 181 -46.35 -51.27 -16.34
C SER A 181 -47.04 -49.91 -16.24
N VAL A 182 -48.12 -49.79 -15.45
CA VAL A 182 -48.76 -48.48 -15.19
C VAL A 182 -48.01 -47.66 -14.14
N LEU A 183 -47.34 -48.32 -13.18
CA LEU A 183 -46.41 -47.74 -12.20
C LEU A 183 -44.94 -47.83 -12.63
N MET A 184 -44.68 -47.85 -13.94
CA MET A 184 -43.32 -47.74 -14.46
C MET A 184 -42.79 -46.31 -14.19
N PRO A 185 -41.61 -46.15 -13.56
CA PRO A 185 -41.08 -44.84 -13.16
C PRO A 185 -40.37 -44.15 -14.35
N VAL A 186 -41.09 -43.99 -15.45
CA VAL A 186 -40.64 -43.35 -16.70
C VAL A 186 -41.74 -42.41 -17.24
N PRO A 187 -41.38 -41.31 -17.93
CA PRO A 187 -42.31 -40.47 -18.67
C PRO A 187 -43.17 -41.27 -19.64
N GLU A 188 -44.42 -40.84 -19.85
CA GLU A 188 -45.42 -41.58 -20.62
C GLU A 188 -44.98 -41.81 -22.08
N GLU A 189 -44.26 -40.85 -22.65
CA GLU A 189 -43.65 -40.88 -23.98
C GLU A 189 -42.60 -41.99 -24.15
N LEU A 190 -41.95 -42.41 -23.06
CA LEU A 190 -40.87 -43.41 -23.05
C LEU A 190 -41.36 -44.81 -22.63
N ARG A 191 -42.62 -44.95 -22.19
CA ARG A 191 -43.19 -46.23 -21.71
C ARG A 191 -43.16 -47.34 -22.74
N GLY A 192 -43.21 -47.03 -24.04
CA GLY A 192 -43.10 -48.04 -25.11
C GLY A 192 -41.73 -48.74 -25.15
N ASP A 193 -40.65 -47.96 -25.09
CA ASP A 193 -39.28 -48.48 -25.20
C ASP A 193 -38.86 -49.23 -23.93
N PHE A 194 -39.07 -48.64 -22.75
CA PHE A 194 -38.77 -49.30 -21.47
C PHE A 194 -39.74 -50.45 -21.16
N GLY A 195 -41.01 -50.30 -21.52
CA GLY A 195 -42.05 -51.32 -21.30
C GLY A 195 -41.75 -52.64 -21.98
N SER A 196 -41.10 -52.63 -23.16
CA SER A 196 -40.65 -53.83 -23.89
C SER A 196 -39.86 -54.85 -23.05
N ARG A 197 -39.27 -54.41 -21.93
CA ARG A 197 -38.50 -55.25 -20.99
C ARG A 197 -39.37 -55.93 -19.93
N LEU A 198 -40.58 -55.45 -19.65
CA LEU A 198 -41.56 -56.07 -18.76
C LEU A 198 -42.17 -57.34 -19.40
N THR A 199 -41.32 -58.35 -19.52
CA THR A 199 -41.68 -59.69 -19.99
C THR A 199 -41.77 -60.62 -18.79
N TYR A 200 -42.79 -61.48 -18.74
CA TYR A 200 -43.00 -62.36 -17.59
C TYR A 200 -43.24 -63.82 -17.96
N CYS A 201 -43.00 -64.71 -17.00
CA CYS A 201 -43.47 -66.09 -17.04
C CYS A 201 -44.09 -66.54 -15.72
N VAL A 202 -44.99 -67.52 -15.79
CA VAL A 202 -45.54 -68.25 -14.63
C VAL A 202 -45.45 -69.76 -14.89
N PHE A 203 -45.26 -70.54 -13.81
CA PHE A 203 -45.05 -72.00 -13.80
C PHE A 203 -43.80 -72.55 -14.50
N SER A 204 -43.08 -71.73 -15.29
CA SER A 204 -41.83 -72.15 -15.93
C SER A 204 -40.80 -72.63 -14.90
N GLN A 205 -40.11 -73.73 -15.21
CA GLN A 205 -38.92 -74.18 -14.51
C GLN A 205 -37.66 -74.02 -15.36
N LYS A 206 -37.76 -74.25 -16.69
CA LYS A 206 -36.61 -74.24 -17.60
C LYS A 206 -36.44 -72.98 -18.44
N ASN A 207 -37.51 -72.24 -18.73
CA ASN A 207 -37.49 -71.07 -19.61
C ASN A 207 -37.56 -69.73 -18.87
N ARG A 208 -37.40 -69.70 -17.53
CA ARG A 208 -37.28 -68.46 -16.73
C ARG A 208 -36.21 -67.50 -17.27
N ASN A 209 -35.24 -68.01 -18.03
CA ASN A 209 -34.20 -67.21 -18.66
C ASN A 209 -34.64 -66.44 -19.94
N ARG A 210 -35.85 -66.66 -20.44
CA ARG A 210 -36.43 -65.99 -21.63
C ARG A 210 -37.17 -64.69 -21.33
N VAL A 211 -37.36 -64.38 -20.05
CA VAL A 211 -38.13 -63.25 -19.56
C VAL A 211 -37.40 -62.52 -18.45
N ALA A 212 -37.84 -61.30 -18.14
CA ALA A 212 -37.24 -60.45 -17.14
C ALA A 212 -37.90 -60.56 -15.75
N VAL A 213 -39.15 -61.05 -15.69
CA VAL A 213 -39.84 -61.38 -14.43
C VAL A 213 -40.27 -62.85 -14.43
N SER A 214 -39.97 -63.60 -13.37
CA SER A 214 -40.45 -64.98 -13.22
C SER A 214 -41.24 -65.18 -11.94
N PHE A 215 -42.52 -65.54 -12.07
CA PHE A 215 -43.39 -65.90 -10.96
C PHE A 215 -43.15 -67.36 -10.55
N VAL A 216 -42.83 -67.57 -9.28
CA VAL A 216 -42.30 -68.84 -8.76
C VAL A 216 -42.98 -69.27 -7.46
N ASP A 217 -43.12 -70.58 -7.27
CA ASP A 217 -43.73 -71.16 -6.07
C ASP A 217 -42.78 -71.19 -4.85
N SER A 218 -41.49 -70.89 -5.01
CA SER A 218 -40.49 -70.87 -3.93
C SER A 218 -39.33 -69.92 -4.24
N GLU A 219 -38.58 -69.51 -3.20
CA GLU A 219 -37.42 -68.63 -3.35
C GLU A 219 -36.30 -69.25 -4.23
N PRO A 220 -35.64 -68.44 -5.08
CA PRO A 220 -34.50 -68.90 -5.87
C PRO A 220 -33.21 -68.91 -5.02
N GLU A 221 -32.39 -69.96 -5.14
CA GLU A 221 -31.08 -70.06 -4.46
C GLU A 221 -30.12 -68.89 -4.77
N ARG A 222 -30.32 -68.21 -5.91
CA ARG A 222 -29.52 -67.06 -6.37
C ARG A 222 -30.37 -66.12 -7.22
N GLY A 223 -30.18 -64.81 -7.01
CA GLY A 223 -30.83 -63.75 -7.79
C GLY A 223 -31.63 -62.79 -6.91
N GLN A 224 -32.13 -61.71 -7.49
CA GLN A 224 -33.04 -60.80 -6.79
C GLN A 224 -34.46 -61.39 -6.80
N PHE A 225 -35.12 -61.37 -5.65
CA PHE A 225 -36.50 -61.79 -5.51
C PHE A 225 -37.33 -60.82 -4.66
N TYR A 226 -38.65 -60.86 -4.84
CA TYR A 226 -39.65 -60.15 -4.06
C TYR A 226 -40.73 -61.13 -3.62
N ARG A 227 -41.16 -61.07 -2.35
CA ARG A 227 -42.26 -61.91 -1.82
C ARG A 227 -43.60 -61.20 -2.02
N LEU A 228 -44.52 -61.81 -2.73
CA LEU A 228 -45.84 -61.21 -2.99
C LEU A 228 -46.74 -61.34 -1.75
N GLY A 229 -47.19 -60.19 -1.23
CA GLY A 229 -48.23 -60.12 -0.21
C GLY A 229 -49.59 -60.57 -0.74
N TYR A 230 -50.47 -61.00 0.15
CA TYR A 230 -51.86 -61.32 -0.18
C TYR A 230 -52.77 -61.08 1.02
N CYS A 231 -53.82 -60.28 0.83
CA CYS A 231 -54.88 -60.10 1.81
C CYS A 231 -55.96 -61.16 1.56
N ASP A 232 -56.10 -62.08 2.51
CA ASP A 232 -57.29 -62.93 2.59
C ASP A 232 -58.50 -62.04 2.97
N PRO A 233 -59.58 -62.00 2.16
CA PRO A 233 -60.77 -61.19 2.44
C PRO A 233 -61.47 -61.52 3.76
N GLU A 234 -61.23 -62.69 4.36
CA GLU A 234 -61.86 -63.12 5.62
C GLU A 234 -60.94 -63.01 6.84
N SER A 235 -59.64 -62.68 6.69
CA SER A 235 -58.69 -62.63 7.81
C SER A 235 -58.59 -61.24 8.46
N ASP A 236 -58.98 -61.11 9.73
CA ASP A 236 -58.94 -59.84 10.45
C ASP A 236 -57.56 -59.56 11.10
N ARG A 237 -56.69 -58.89 10.34
CA ARG A 237 -55.58 -58.01 10.80
C ARG A 237 -54.65 -58.52 11.91
N SER A 238 -53.48 -59.05 11.54
CA SER A 238 -52.28 -59.03 12.41
C SER A 238 -50.96 -59.09 11.62
N ASP A 239 -50.80 -60.10 10.76
CA ASP A 239 -49.47 -60.61 10.37
C ASP A 239 -48.83 -59.93 9.13
N HIS A 240 -49.03 -58.62 8.94
CA HIS A 240 -48.71 -57.94 7.67
C HIS A 240 -47.36 -57.20 7.59
N GLU A 241 -46.51 -57.24 8.62
CA GLU A 241 -45.32 -56.36 8.71
C GLU A 241 -44.02 -56.93 8.09
N GLU A 242 -43.89 -58.24 7.86
CA GLU A 242 -42.61 -58.85 7.37
C GLU A 242 -42.48 -58.95 5.82
N ALA A 243 -43.29 -58.19 5.08
CA ALA A 243 -43.30 -58.23 3.60
C ALA A 243 -42.30 -57.24 2.96
N GLY A 244 -41.06 -57.71 2.73
CA GLY A 244 -40.23 -57.18 1.62
C GLY A 244 -39.02 -56.31 1.93
N ALA A 245 -38.49 -56.27 3.15
CA ALA A 245 -37.24 -55.57 3.46
C ALA A 245 -36.01 -56.23 2.80
N ASN A 246 -35.49 -55.66 1.71
CA ASN A 246 -34.33 -56.22 0.98
C ASN A 246 -33.59 -55.20 0.06
N ALA A 247 -33.70 -53.89 0.34
CA ALA A 247 -33.09 -52.82 -0.48
C ALA A 247 -32.39 -51.72 0.35
N GLU A 248 -31.59 -52.10 1.35
CA GLU A 248 -30.73 -51.17 2.13
C GLU A 248 -30.01 -50.15 1.22
N GLY A 249 -30.31 -48.87 1.40
CA GLY A 249 -29.49 -47.76 0.91
C GLY A 249 -30.03 -46.89 -0.24
N LYS A 250 -31.21 -47.18 -0.85
CA LYS A 250 -31.83 -46.31 -1.88
C LYS A 250 -33.37 -46.37 -1.89
N GLU A 251 -34.04 -46.11 -0.77
CA GLU A 251 -35.50 -46.30 -0.68
C GLU A 251 -36.33 -45.01 -0.84
N ASP A 252 -35.90 -43.83 -0.37
CA ASP A 252 -36.66 -42.54 -0.37
C ASP A 252 -37.46 -42.22 -1.65
N LEU A 253 -36.85 -42.40 -2.83
CA LEU A 253 -37.51 -42.19 -4.13
C LEU A 253 -38.64 -43.20 -4.33
N TYR A 254 -38.37 -44.49 -4.14
CA TYR A 254 -39.35 -45.55 -4.34
C TYR A 254 -40.45 -45.53 -3.28
N ASP A 255 -40.12 -45.03 -2.09
CA ASP A 255 -41.04 -44.76 -1.00
C ASP A 255 -41.98 -43.58 -1.37
N ALA A 256 -41.46 -42.47 -1.90
CA ALA A 256 -42.29 -41.37 -2.41
C ALA A 256 -43.15 -41.77 -3.63
N LEU A 257 -42.59 -42.56 -4.55
CA LEU A 257 -43.32 -43.15 -5.67
C LEU A 257 -44.46 -44.06 -5.18
N ALA A 258 -44.20 -44.93 -4.19
CA ALA A 258 -45.20 -45.80 -3.61
C ALA A 258 -46.29 -45.01 -2.85
N GLU A 259 -45.92 -43.96 -2.12
CA GLU A 259 -46.88 -43.07 -1.45
C GLU A 259 -47.85 -42.43 -2.45
N LYS A 260 -47.33 -41.90 -3.58
CA LYS A 260 -48.17 -41.31 -4.64
C LYS A 260 -48.96 -42.34 -5.43
N ALA A 261 -48.44 -43.56 -5.61
CA ALA A 261 -49.21 -44.67 -6.15
C ALA A 261 -50.39 -45.08 -5.23
N MET A 262 -50.17 -45.11 -3.91
CA MET A 262 -51.22 -45.43 -2.93
C MET A 262 -52.26 -44.30 -2.75
N GLU A 263 -51.91 -43.04 -3.07
CA GLU A 263 -52.88 -41.94 -3.21
C GLU A 263 -53.80 -42.12 -4.42
N SER A 264 -53.22 -42.24 -5.63
CA SER A 264 -53.93 -42.62 -6.87
C SER A 264 -52.95 -42.74 -8.05
N LEU A 265 -53.36 -43.43 -9.12
CA LEU A 265 -52.60 -43.47 -10.38
C LEU A 265 -52.35 -42.07 -10.98
N GLU A 266 -53.27 -41.11 -10.80
CA GLU A 266 -53.06 -39.73 -11.29
C GLU A 266 -52.13 -38.90 -10.39
N ALA A 267 -52.14 -39.13 -9.07
CA ALA A 267 -51.14 -38.54 -8.17
C ALA A 267 -49.73 -39.06 -8.53
N TYR A 268 -49.60 -40.36 -8.82
CA TYR A 268 -48.37 -40.96 -9.34
C TYR A 268 -47.93 -40.36 -10.68
N ARG A 269 -48.82 -40.29 -11.68
CA ARG A 269 -48.56 -39.65 -12.99
C ARG A 269 -48.16 -38.17 -12.83
N THR A 270 -48.74 -37.45 -11.86
CA THR A 270 -48.41 -36.03 -11.58
C THR A 270 -47.01 -35.91 -10.96
N PHE A 271 -46.69 -36.76 -9.99
CA PHE A 271 -45.37 -36.77 -9.35
C PHE A 271 -44.24 -37.14 -10.32
N LEU A 272 -44.44 -38.08 -11.25
CA LEU A 272 -43.47 -38.36 -12.32
C LEU A 272 -43.24 -37.15 -13.25
N ARG A 273 -44.29 -36.34 -13.52
CA ARG A 273 -44.15 -35.08 -14.27
C ARG A 273 -43.31 -34.06 -13.47
N GLU A 274 -43.58 -33.87 -12.18
CA GLU A 274 -42.77 -33.00 -11.30
C GLU A 274 -41.28 -33.40 -11.26
N LEU A 275 -40.97 -34.71 -11.27
CA LEU A 275 -39.60 -35.21 -11.35
C LEU A 275 -38.95 -34.91 -12.72
N THR A 276 -39.72 -35.08 -13.80
CA THR A 276 -39.25 -34.79 -15.16
C THR A 276 -38.97 -33.30 -15.36
N ASP A 277 -39.77 -32.41 -14.76
CA ASP A 277 -39.52 -30.95 -14.69
C ASP A 277 -38.29 -30.58 -13.82
N CYS A 278 -37.77 -31.54 -13.05
CA CYS A 278 -36.49 -31.45 -12.33
C CYS A 278 -35.31 -32.08 -13.10
N GLY A 279 -35.56 -32.54 -14.34
CA GLY A 279 -34.57 -33.10 -15.25
C GLY A 279 -33.48 -32.14 -15.69
N LEU A 280 -32.31 -32.72 -16.00
CA LEU A 280 -31.14 -31.99 -16.50
C LEU A 280 -31.01 -32.23 -18.02
N ALA A 281 -31.00 -31.15 -18.79
CA ALA A 281 -31.06 -31.23 -20.24
C ALA A 281 -29.79 -31.86 -20.85
N GLY A 282 -29.96 -33.01 -21.52
CA GLY A 282 -28.92 -33.70 -22.28
C GLY A 282 -28.59 -35.11 -21.81
N GLU A 283 -29.06 -35.53 -20.63
CA GLU A 283 -28.83 -36.89 -20.10
C GLU A 283 -29.78 -37.93 -20.73
N GLU A 284 -29.33 -39.19 -20.79
CA GLU A 284 -30.19 -40.32 -21.15
C GLU A 284 -31.09 -40.71 -19.96
N PHE A 285 -32.38 -41.03 -20.21
CA PHE A 285 -33.30 -41.34 -19.12
C PHE A 285 -33.00 -42.73 -18.52
N ASP A 286 -32.43 -42.75 -17.32
CA ASP A 286 -32.05 -43.97 -16.62
C ASP A 286 -32.33 -43.87 -15.10
N GLY A 287 -32.06 -44.95 -14.36
CA GLY A 287 -32.30 -45.00 -12.92
C GLY A 287 -31.43 -44.05 -12.08
N ASP A 288 -30.21 -43.71 -12.51
CA ASP A 288 -29.35 -42.79 -11.73
C ASP A 288 -29.74 -41.33 -12.03
N THR A 289 -30.18 -41.07 -13.26
CA THR A 289 -30.82 -39.81 -13.68
C THR A 289 -32.14 -39.57 -12.94
N LEU A 290 -32.92 -40.63 -12.65
CA LEU A 290 -34.14 -40.54 -11.86
C LEU A 290 -33.86 -40.21 -10.38
N ASP A 291 -32.85 -40.85 -9.76
CA ASP A 291 -32.38 -40.48 -8.41
C ASP A 291 -31.94 -39.00 -8.37
N LEU A 292 -31.24 -38.53 -9.41
CA LEU A 292 -30.79 -37.15 -9.56
C LEU A 292 -31.97 -36.15 -9.73
N MET A 293 -33.01 -36.51 -10.49
CA MET A 293 -34.26 -35.74 -10.61
C MET A 293 -34.98 -35.60 -9.27
N TYR A 294 -35.01 -36.67 -8.47
CA TYR A 294 -35.61 -36.67 -7.13
C TYR A 294 -34.85 -35.78 -6.15
N PHE A 295 -33.51 -35.88 -6.14
CA PHE A 295 -32.65 -34.99 -5.34
C PHE A 295 -32.82 -33.51 -5.74
N CYS A 296 -32.86 -33.20 -7.05
CA CYS A 296 -33.21 -31.86 -7.56
C CYS A 296 -34.57 -31.37 -7.02
N ARG A 297 -35.58 -32.24 -6.96
CA ARG A 297 -36.92 -31.91 -6.43
C ARG A 297 -36.90 -31.68 -4.92
N GLN A 298 -36.20 -32.50 -4.14
CA GLN A 298 -36.02 -32.31 -2.69
C GLN A 298 -35.33 -30.97 -2.37
N LEU A 299 -34.27 -30.61 -3.10
CA LEU A 299 -33.60 -29.30 -2.98
C LEU A 299 -34.51 -28.12 -3.34
N ARG A 300 -35.28 -28.23 -4.44
CA ARG A 300 -36.20 -27.16 -4.89
C ARG A 300 -37.38 -26.94 -3.93
N SER A 301 -37.82 -28.00 -3.24
CA SER A 301 -38.90 -27.95 -2.24
C SER A 301 -38.43 -27.60 -0.83
N GLY A 302 -37.11 -27.51 -0.59
CA GLY A 302 -36.54 -27.22 0.73
C GLY A 302 -36.62 -28.40 1.71
N GLY A 303 -36.77 -29.63 1.21
CA GLY A 303 -36.77 -30.85 2.03
C GLY A 303 -35.38 -31.25 2.56
N VAL A 304 -34.32 -30.71 1.96
CA VAL A 304 -32.92 -30.87 2.39
C VAL A 304 -32.46 -29.59 3.07
N THR A 305 -31.88 -29.69 4.27
CA THR A 305 -31.39 -28.54 5.06
C THR A 305 -29.87 -28.51 5.24
N GLU A 306 -29.21 -29.65 5.01
CA GLU A 306 -27.75 -29.88 5.10
C GLU A 306 -27.43 -31.03 4.14
N ILE A 307 -26.22 -31.08 3.58
CA ILE A 307 -25.79 -32.12 2.62
C ILE A 307 -24.42 -32.65 3.03
N GLN A 308 -24.30 -33.97 3.22
CA GLN A 308 -23.00 -34.64 3.24
C GLN A 308 -22.61 -35.03 1.80
N ARG A 309 -21.31 -35.11 1.52
CA ARG A 309 -20.77 -35.50 0.22
C ARG A 309 -21.32 -36.83 -0.28
N GLU A 310 -21.52 -37.78 0.63
CA GLU A 310 -22.03 -39.13 0.36
C GLU A 310 -23.51 -39.15 -0.02
N ASP A 311 -24.29 -38.11 0.32
CA ASP A 311 -25.72 -38.00 -0.02
C ASP A 311 -25.95 -37.62 -1.50
N LEU A 312 -24.88 -37.23 -2.22
CA LEU A 312 -24.98 -36.81 -3.62
C LEU A 312 -25.17 -38.04 -4.53
N PRO A 313 -26.26 -38.11 -5.34
CA PRO A 313 -26.52 -39.26 -6.22
C PRO A 313 -25.53 -39.38 -7.41
N ILE A 314 -24.64 -38.39 -7.59
CA ILE A 314 -23.56 -38.36 -8.59
C ILE A 314 -22.27 -37.86 -7.97
N GLU A 315 -21.11 -38.29 -8.50
CA GLU A 315 -19.81 -37.76 -8.05
C GLU A 315 -19.73 -36.24 -8.18
N PHE A 316 -19.25 -35.56 -7.13
CA PHE A 316 -19.11 -34.10 -7.12
C PHE A 316 -18.29 -33.54 -8.31
N ASN A 317 -17.25 -34.26 -8.75
CA ASN A 317 -16.47 -33.88 -9.94
C ASN A 317 -17.30 -33.91 -11.22
N THR A 318 -18.22 -34.87 -11.34
CA THR A 318 -19.17 -35.00 -12.45
C THR A 318 -20.22 -33.89 -12.41
N LEU A 319 -20.73 -33.55 -11.21
CA LEU A 319 -21.61 -32.39 -11.00
C LEU A 319 -20.94 -31.08 -11.46
N VAL A 320 -19.69 -30.82 -11.08
CA VAL A 320 -18.95 -29.63 -11.55
C VAL A 320 -18.70 -29.68 -13.06
N ALA A 321 -18.28 -30.83 -13.60
CA ALA A 321 -18.05 -30.99 -15.03
C ALA A 321 -19.33 -30.88 -15.90
N GLY A 322 -20.50 -31.17 -15.31
CA GLY A 322 -21.82 -30.88 -15.88
C GLY A 322 -22.19 -29.40 -15.78
N ALA A 323 -21.91 -28.75 -14.65
CA ALA A 323 -22.20 -27.33 -14.42
C ALA A 323 -21.43 -26.40 -15.37
N MET A 324 -20.23 -26.80 -15.81
CA MET A 324 -19.47 -26.13 -16.88
C MET A 324 -20.10 -26.21 -18.27
N LYS A 325 -21.13 -27.06 -18.46
CA LYS A 325 -21.76 -27.36 -19.77
C LYS A 325 -23.26 -27.03 -19.81
N SER A 326 -23.95 -27.10 -18.68
CA SER A 326 -25.42 -27.03 -18.60
C SER A 326 -25.88 -26.15 -17.43
N LYS A 327 -26.79 -25.21 -17.73
CA LYS A 327 -27.42 -24.33 -16.75
C LYS A 327 -28.18 -25.12 -15.66
N GLY A 328 -28.72 -26.29 -15.99
CA GLY A 328 -29.42 -27.16 -15.03
C GLY A 328 -28.47 -27.73 -13.97
N TYR A 329 -27.34 -28.30 -14.40
CA TYR A 329 -26.29 -28.76 -13.48
C TYR A 329 -25.70 -27.59 -12.65
N CYS A 330 -25.68 -26.38 -13.19
CA CYS A 330 -25.23 -25.19 -12.46
C CYS A 330 -26.26 -24.72 -11.40
N ASP A 331 -27.56 -24.75 -11.69
CA ASP A 331 -28.63 -24.55 -10.69
C ASP A 331 -28.53 -25.58 -9.56
N LEU A 332 -28.36 -26.87 -9.90
CA LEU A 332 -28.15 -27.93 -8.92
C LEU A 332 -26.91 -27.69 -8.06
N LEU A 333 -25.75 -27.43 -8.67
CA LEU A 333 -24.50 -27.17 -7.95
C LEU A 333 -24.62 -25.98 -7.00
N PHE A 334 -25.28 -24.88 -7.41
CA PHE A 334 -25.51 -23.76 -6.51
C PHE A 334 -26.55 -24.07 -5.42
N ARG A 335 -27.58 -24.89 -5.67
CA ARG A 335 -28.51 -25.34 -4.61
C ARG A 335 -27.81 -26.21 -3.57
N VAL A 336 -26.88 -27.08 -4.00
CA VAL A 336 -26.02 -27.87 -3.11
C VAL A 336 -25.11 -26.96 -2.26
N LEU A 337 -24.42 -26.01 -2.89
CA LEU A 337 -23.48 -25.11 -2.21
C LEU A 337 -24.14 -24.03 -1.34
N ALA A 338 -25.43 -23.74 -1.55
CA ALA A 338 -26.20 -22.75 -0.78
C ALA A 338 -26.79 -23.31 0.53
N LEU A 339 -26.63 -24.61 0.78
CA LEU A 339 -26.93 -25.27 2.05
C LEU A 339 -25.61 -25.56 2.80
N PRO A 340 -25.63 -25.65 4.15
CA PRO A 340 -24.53 -26.21 4.93
C PRO A 340 -24.10 -27.56 4.37
N ASN A 341 -22.79 -27.76 4.22
CA ASN A 341 -22.21 -28.96 3.63
C ASN A 341 -20.79 -29.24 4.17
N ASP A 342 -20.37 -30.50 4.09
CA ASP A 342 -19.06 -30.98 4.55
C ASP A 342 -17.92 -30.85 3.51
N LEU A 343 -18.24 -30.31 2.31
CA LEU A 343 -17.38 -30.36 1.13
C LEU A 343 -15.96 -29.86 1.41
N SER A 344 -14.97 -30.62 0.94
CA SER A 344 -13.58 -30.35 1.29
C SER A 344 -13.05 -29.08 0.64
N LYS A 345 -11.93 -28.58 1.18
CA LYS A 345 -11.14 -27.48 0.60
C LYS A 345 -10.79 -27.70 -0.88
N MET A 346 -10.63 -28.94 -1.35
CA MET A 346 -10.42 -29.22 -2.77
C MET A 346 -11.68 -29.02 -3.59
N ASP A 347 -12.83 -29.47 -3.10
CA ASP A 347 -14.11 -29.41 -3.82
C ASP A 347 -14.54 -27.95 -4.03
N LEU A 348 -14.50 -27.15 -2.95
CA LEU A 348 -14.81 -25.72 -3.02
C LEU A 348 -13.80 -24.94 -3.88
N ALA A 349 -12.53 -25.37 -3.93
CA ALA A 349 -11.54 -24.80 -4.85
C ALA A 349 -11.79 -25.22 -6.32
N ILE A 350 -12.20 -26.46 -6.57
CA ILE A 350 -12.59 -26.97 -7.89
C ILE A 350 -13.78 -26.16 -8.43
N VAL A 351 -14.79 -25.85 -7.60
CA VAL A 351 -15.88 -24.93 -7.96
C VAL A 351 -15.35 -23.53 -8.29
N HIS A 352 -14.50 -22.95 -7.43
CA HIS A 352 -13.95 -21.62 -7.69
C HIS A 352 -13.22 -21.53 -9.02
N PHE A 353 -12.28 -22.45 -9.30
CA PHE A 353 -11.45 -22.39 -10.50
C PHE A 353 -12.22 -22.71 -11.80
N ASN A 354 -13.24 -23.57 -11.75
CA ASN A 354 -13.97 -24.00 -12.95
C ASN A 354 -15.28 -23.24 -13.20
N ILE A 355 -15.94 -22.73 -12.17
CA ILE A 355 -17.26 -22.07 -12.28
C ILE A 355 -17.15 -20.56 -12.02
N LEU A 356 -16.61 -20.14 -10.87
CA LEU A 356 -16.68 -18.73 -10.43
C LEU A 356 -15.60 -17.82 -11.03
N LYS A 357 -14.58 -18.39 -11.68
CA LYS A 357 -13.40 -17.65 -12.16
C LYS A 357 -13.38 -17.32 -13.65
N ASP A 358 -14.05 -18.10 -14.51
CA ASP A 358 -14.17 -17.76 -15.94
C ASP A 358 -15.46 -16.96 -16.18
N GLU A 359 -15.33 -15.74 -16.70
CA GLU A 359 -16.46 -14.86 -17.04
C GLU A 359 -17.42 -15.50 -18.06
N LYS A 360 -17.00 -16.51 -18.83
CA LYS A 360 -17.88 -17.25 -19.74
C LYS A 360 -18.91 -18.12 -19.01
N ASN A 361 -18.65 -18.45 -17.75
CA ASN A 361 -19.56 -19.17 -16.87
C ASN A 361 -20.33 -18.19 -15.94
N VAL A 362 -20.09 -16.88 -16.08
CA VAL A 362 -20.82 -15.83 -15.37
C VAL A 362 -22.09 -15.48 -16.16
N TRP A 363 -23.23 -15.84 -15.60
CA TRP A 363 -24.52 -15.90 -16.28
C TRP A 363 -25.12 -14.52 -16.62
N SER A 364 -24.73 -13.96 -17.76
CA SER A 364 -25.37 -12.76 -18.29
C SER A 364 -26.87 -12.97 -18.59
N THR A 365 -27.68 -11.97 -18.24
CA THR A 365 -29.09 -11.73 -18.69
C THR A 365 -30.26 -12.45 -18.00
N ASP A 366 -30.10 -13.18 -16.91
CA ASP A 366 -31.23 -13.78 -16.17
C ASP A 366 -31.33 -13.31 -14.70
N PRO A 367 -32.18 -12.31 -14.37
CA PRO A 367 -32.35 -11.77 -13.02
C PRO A 367 -33.26 -12.63 -12.10
N GLY A 368 -33.42 -13.93 -12.40
CA GLY A 368 -34.27 -14.86 -11.66
C GLY A 368 -33.62 -15.55 -10.44
N ASP A 369 -34.28 -16.60 -9.95
CA ASP A 369 -33.90 -17.32 -8.71
C ASP A 369 -32.44 -17.85 -8.75
N LEU A 370 -31.93 -18.24 -9.92
CA LEU A 370 -30.56 -18.72 -10.09
C LEU A 370 -29.50 -17.71 -9.61
N ARG A 371 -29.70 -16.40 -9.83
CA ARG A 371 -28.75 -15.36 -9.33
C ARG A 371 -28.75 -15.30 -7.81
N LYS A 372 -29.93 -15.39 -7.20
CA LYS A 372 -30.11 -15.44 -5.74
C LYS A 372 -29.49 -16.71 -5.15
N THR A 373 -29.70 -17.88 -5.76
CA THR A 373 -29.08 -19.14 -5.33
C THR A 373 -27.55 -19.10 -5.47
N ALA A 374 -27.02 -18.61 -6.59
CA ALA A 374 -25.58 -18.44 -6.80
C ALA A 374 -24.96 -17.49 -5.77
N LYS A 375 -25.68 -16.44 -5.37
CA LYS A 375 -25.27 -15.55 -4.27
C LYS A 375 -25.21 -16.29 -2.94
N GLN A 376 -26.27 -17.03 -2.57
CA GLN A 376 -26.29 -17.82 -1.33
C GLN A 376 -25.18 -18.87 -1.29
N ALA A 377 -24.92 -19.56 -2.41
CA ALA A 377 -23.80 -20.48 -2.55
C ALA A 377 -22.45 -19.80 -2.29
N TYR A 378 -22.21 -18.63 -2.89
CA TYR A 378 -20.96 -17.90 -2.70
C TYR A 378 -20.85 -17.26 -1.29
N GLU A 379 -21.95 -16.86 -0.66
CA GLU A 379 -21.99 -16.46 0.75
C GLU A 379 -21.53 -17.60 1.67
N GLU A 380 -22.09 -18.81 1.50
CA GLU A 380 -21.78 -19.99 2.34
C GLU A 380 -20.36 -20.52 2.06
N MET A 381 -19.94 -20.59 0.79
CA MET A 381 -18.55 -20.93 0.41
C MET A 381 -17.51 -20.03 1.09
N LEU A 382 -17.78 -18.73 1.22
CA LEU A 382 -16.88 -17.80 1.92
C LEU A 382 -16.81 -18.08 3.42
N GLU A 383 -17.93 -18.43 4.07
CA GLU A 383 -17.92 -18.77 5.50
C GLU A 383 -17.26 -20.12 5.77
N SER A 384 -17.59 -21.16 5.01
CA SER A 384 -16.93 -22.47 5.11
C SER A 384 -15.42 -22.37 4.87
N ALA A 385 -14.99 -21.60 3.86
CA ALA A 385 -13.57 -21.35 3.62
C ALA A 385 -12.88 -20.65 4.80
N PHE A 386 -13.52 -19.65 5.41
CA PHE A 386 -12.97 -18.94 6.58
C PHE A 386 -12.91 -19.84 7.82
N ALA A 387 -14.00 -20.56 8.11
CA ALA A 387 -14.10 -21.50 9.23
C ALA A 387 -13.06 -22.63 9.14
N SER A 388 -12.73 -23.05 7.92
CA SER A 388 -11.70 -24.07 7.64
C SER A 388 -10.26 -23.66 8.02
N GLY A 389 -10.04 -22.41 8.43
CA GLY A 389 -8.75 -21.85 8.87
C GLY A 389 -7.74 -21.57 7.75
N ASP A 390 -8.05 -21.91 6.49
CA ASP A 390 -7.13 -21.68 5.36
C ASP A 390 -7.29 -20.26 4.79
N ASN A 391 -6.51 -19.33 5.33
CA ASN A 391 -6.46 -17.95 4.85
C ASN A 391 -6.10 -17.87 3.34
N ARG A 392 -5.33 -18.81 2.77
CA ARG A 392 -4.98 -18.77 1.35
C ARG A 392 -6.16 -19.18 0.47
N PHE A 393 -6.93 -20.17 0.88
CA PHE A 393 -8.15 -20.56 0.17
C PHE A 393 -9.22 -19.47 0.24
N TYR A 394 -9.48 -18.92 1.44
CA TYR A 394 -10.38 -17.78 1.62
C TYR A 394 -9.98 -16.57 0.74
N ASN A 395 -8.69 -16.25 0.67
CA ASN A 395 -8.17 -15.17 -0.18
C ASN A 395 -8.42 -15.39 -1.67
N ASN A 396 -8.39 -16.63 -2.16
CA ASN A 396 -8.71 -16.93 -3.56
C ASN A 396 -10.21 -16.71 -3.82
N LEU A 397 -11.09 -17.16 -2.93
CA LEU A 397 -12.53 -16.96 -3.07
C LEU A 397 -12.91 -15.47 -3.13
N LEU A 398 -12.28 -14.61 -2.32
CA LEU A 398 -12.53 -13.17 -2.33
C LEU A 398 -12.22 -12.47 -3.68
N VAL A 399 -11.59 -13.16 -4.62
CA VAL A 399 -11.20 -12.65 -5.96
C VAL A 399 -11.84 -13.52 -7.06
N ILE A 400 -13.18 -13.55 -7.10
CA ILE A 400 -13.95 -13.98 -8.27
C ILE A 400 -13.99 -12.89 -9.34
N SER A 401 -14.30 -13.28 -10.58
CA SER A 401 -14.36 -12.37 -11.74
C SER A 401 -15.65 -11.56 -11.79
N ASP A 402 -16.79 -12.14 -11.39
CA ASP A 402 -18.07 -11.42 -11.25
C ASP A 402 -18.02 -10.42 -10.07
N GLN A 403 -17.82 -9.13 -10.39
CA GLN A 403 -17.73 -8.07 -9.39
C GLN A 403 -19.09 -7.71 -8.78
N ASP A 404 -20.19 -7.96 -9.51
CA ASP A 404 -21.54 -7.66 -9.02
C ASP A 404 -21.97 -8.71 -8.01
N LEU A 405 -21.76 -10.01 -8.30
CA LEU A 405 -22.04 -11.10 -7.36
C LEU A 405 -21.19 -10.94 -6.08
N ARG A 406 -19.93 -10.53 -6.27
CA ARG A 406 -19.01 -10.19 -5.18
C ARG A 406 -19.52 -9.01 -4.35
N LYS A 407 -20.01 -7.94 -4.97
CA LYS A 407 -20.59 -6.79 -4.25
C LYS A 407 -21.87 -7.19 -3.52
N GLU A 408 -22.79 -7.89 -4.18
CA GLU A 408 -24.04 -8.38 -3.59
C GLU A 408 -23.77 -9.27 -2.36
N ALA A 409 -23.00 -10.35 -2.51
CA ALA A 409 -22.76 -11.33 -1.44
C ALA A 409 -22.00 -10.75 -0.24
N LEU A 410 -20.95 -9.95 -0.48
CA LEU A 410 -20.21 -9.31 0.62
C LEU A 410 -21.08 -8.28 1.36
N THR A 411 -21.97 -7.58 0.65
CA THR A 411 -22.93 -6.63 1.25
C THR A 411 -23.96 -7.38 2.10
N ASP A 412 -24.56 -8.45 1.58
CA ASP A 412 -25.49 -9.31 2.31
C ASP A 412 -24.85 -9.92 3.56
N LEU A 413 -23.65 -10.52 3.46
CA LEU A 413 -22.92 -11.10 4.60
C LEU A 413 -22.71 -10.06 5.71
N TRP A 414 -22.24 -8.87 5.34
CA TRP A 414 -22.00 -7.80 6.31
C TRP A 414 -23.30 -7.27 6.94
N GLN A 415 -24.37 -7.09 6.15
CA GLN A 415 -25.65 -6.58 6.66
C GLN A 415 -26.43 -7.62 7.50
N LYS A 416 -26.38 -8.91 7.15
CA LYS A 416 -27.04 -10.01 7.87
C LYS A 416 -26.31 -10.37 9.17
N LYS A 417 -24.99 -10.55 9.11
CA LYS A 417 -24.18 -11.17 10.18
C LYS A 417 -23.27 -10.17 10.91
N GLY A 418 -22.94 -9.02 10.31
CA GLY A 418 -22.19 -7.94 10.96
C GLY A 418 -20.87 -8.41 11.56
N GLU A 419 -20.65 -8.13 12.84
CA GLU A 419 -19.44 -8.55 13.58
C GLU A 419 -19.30 -10.08 13.76
N LYS A 420 -20.32 -10.88 13.40
CA LYS A 420 -20.25 -12.35 13.36
C LYS A 420 -19.93 -12.91 11.98
N SER A 421 -19.81 -12.08 10.94
CA SER A 421 -19.46 -12.52 9.59
C SER A 421 -18.01 -13.00 9.49
N CYS A 422 -17.72 -13.87 8.51
CA CYS A 422 -16.34 -14.24 8.16
C CYS A 422 -15.46 -13.00 7.86
N ILE A 423 -16.05 -11.95 7.29
CA ILE A 423 -15.41 -10.67 6.98
C ILE A 423 -14.93 -10.00 8.28
N ALA A 424 -15.78 -9.90 9.30
CA ALA A 424 -15.40 -9.31 10.59
C ALA A 424 -14.32 -10.14 11.31
N GLY A 425 -14.39 -11.46 11.22
CA GLY A 425 -13.36 -12.36 11.73
C GLY A 425 -12.02 -12.21 11.00
N ASP A 426 -12.04 -11.96 9.69
CA ASP A 426 -10.85 -11.73 8.88
C ASP A 426 -10.21 -10.36 9.13
N LEU A 427 -11.01 -9.31 9.30
CA LEU A 427 -10.52 -8.02 9.78
C LEU A 427 -9.85 -8.11 11.16
N GLY A 428 -10.26 -9.08 11.98
CA GLY A 428 -9.63 -9.41 13.26
C GLY A 428 -8.27 -10.12 13.16
N LYS A 429 -7.87 -10.59 11.97
CA LYS A 429 -6.56 -11.23 11.69
C LYS A 429 -5.52 -10.26 11.12
N ILE A 430 -5.80 -8.96 11.06
CA ILE A 430 -4.91 -7.96 10.47
C ILE A 430 -3.82 -7.57 11.48
N GLU A 431 -2.61 -8.12 11.29
CA GLU A 431 -1.44 -7.85 12.15
C GLU A 431 -0.50 -6.76 11.58
N ASP A 432 -0.58 -6.47 10.28
CA ASP A 432 0.33 -5.57 9.56
C ASP A 432 -0.36 -4.63 8.54
N ILE A 433 0.41 -3.68 8.01
CA ILE A 433 -0.05 -2.59 7.14
C ILE A 433 -0.36 -3.08 5.71
N ASP A 434 0.45 -3.96 5.14
CA ASP A 434 0.26 -4.49 3.79
C ASP A 434 -1.01 -5.35 3.75
N THR A 435 -1.21 -6.17 4.78
CA THR A 435 -2.45 -6.91 5.01
C THR A 435 -3.64 -5.96 5.20
N PHE A 436 -3.52 -4.88 5.98
CA PHE A 436 -4.58 -3.88 6.12
C PHE A 436 -4.98 -3.26 4.78
N LEU A 437 -4.02 -2.77 4.00
CA LEU A 437 -4.26 -2.13 2.70
C LEU A 437 -4.82 -3.13 1.69
N GLY A 438 -4.31 -4.36 1.71
CA GLY A 438 -4.85 -5.50 0.96
C GLY A 438 -6.32 -5.77 1.30
N ARG A 439 -6.71 -5.76 2.59
CA ARG A 439 -8.11 -5.93 3.01
C ARG A 439 -9.00 -4.74 2.66
N LEU A 440 -8.52 -3.50 2.83
CA LEU A 440 -9.27 -2.32 2.42
C LEU A 440 -9.55 -2.31 0.90
N SER A 441 -8.60 -2.76 0.09
CA SER A 441 -8.80 -2.97 -1.35
C SER A 441 -9.78 -4.11 -1.63
N THR A 442 -9.63 -5.24 -0.94
CA THR A 442 -10.46 -6.45 -1.12
C THR A 442 -11.93 -6.22 -0.73
N TYR A 443 -12.19 -5.43 0.30
CA TYR A 443 -13.53 -5.11 0.79
C TYR A 443 -13.98 -3.69 0.43
N LYS A 444 -13.36 -3.04 -0.58
CA LYS A 444 -13.68 -1.66 -0.99
C LYS A 444 -15.17 -1.44 -1.28
N VAL A 445 -15.88 -2.45 -1.81
CA VAL A 445 -17.33 -2.38 -2.06
C VAL A 445 -18.17 -2.16 -0.79
N LEU A 446 -17.63 -2.46 0.38
CA LEU A 446 -18.29 -2.28 1.68
C LEU A 446 -18.02 -0.93 2.32
N THR A 447 -17.11 -0.09 1.79
CA THR A 447 -16.88 1.26 2.35
C THR A 447 -18.05 2.21 2.09
N GLU A 448 -19.01 1.81 1.25
CA GLU A 448 -20.34 2.43 1.16
C GLU A 448 -21.17 2.24 2.45
N ILE A 449 -20.90 1.19 3.25
CA ILE A 449 -21.67 0.85 4.46
C ILE A 449 -21.05 1.48 5.72
N GLY A 450 -21.82 2.31 6.43
CA GLY A 450 -21.37 3.01 7.64
C GLY A 450 -20.82 2.12 8.77
N SER A 451 -21.44 0.97 9.05
CA SER A 451 -20.96 0.02 10.06
C SER A 451 -19.63 -0.64 9.68
N PHE A 452 -19.38 -0.84 8.38
CA PHE A 452 -18.10 -1.35 7.89
C PHE A 452 -16.99 -0.29 7.97
N ARG A 453 -17.28 0.97 7.57
CA ARG A 453 -16.33 2.10 7.75
C ARG A 453 -15.89 2.23 9.21
N LYS A 454 -16.84 2.09 10.16
CA LYS A 454 -16.54 2.02 11.60
C LYS A 454 -15.61 0.85 11.91
N LYS A 455 -15.88 -0.38 11.48
CA LYS A 455 -15.01 -1.50 11.85
C LYS A 455 -13.59 -1.39 11.27
N MET A 456 -13.45 -0.90 10.05
CA MET A 456 -12.14 -0.65 9.42
C MET A 456 -11.32 0.39 10.17
N GLY A 457 -11.92 1.52 10.58
CA GLY A 457 -11.21 2.52 11.38
C GLY A 457 -10.84 2.02 12.79
N GLU A 458 -11.66 1.15 13.39
CA GLU A 458 -11.36 0.46 14.65
C GLU A 458 -10.07 -0.37 14.57
N VAL A 459 -9.88 -1.13 13.48
CA VAL A 459 -8.65 -1.90 13.23
C VAL A 459 -7.47 -0.97 12.91
N LEU A 460 -7.68 0.00 12.01
CA LEU A 460 -6.68 0.99 11.58
C LEU A 460 -6.03 1.74 12.77
N PHE A 461 -6.83 2.15 13.74
CA PHE A 461 -6.36 2.82 14.97
C PHE A 461 -6.15 1.85 16.15
N GLY A 462 -6.38 0.56 15.97
CA GLY A 462 -6.10 -0.49 16.95
C GLY A 462 -4.67 -1.03 16.82
N GLY A 463 -4.21 -1.28 15.60
CA GLY A 463 -2.84 -1.66 15.29
C GLY A 463 -1.87 -0.48 15.05
N ASP A 464 -2.31 0.76 15.30
CA ASP A 464 -1.62 2.01 14.95
C ASP A 464 -1.13 2.07 13.49
N PHE A 465 -1.84 1.42 12.57
CA PHE A 465 -1.43 1.31 11.17
C PHE A 465 -1.43 2.66 10.45
N TYR A 466 -2.41 3.54 10.75
CA TYR A 466 -2.49 4.88 10.15
C TYR A 466 -1.22 5.72 10.38
N PHE A 467 -0.62 5.65 11.57
CA PHE A 467 0.59 6.42 11.89
C PHE A 467 1.89 5.77 11.38
N LYS A 468 1.80 4.58 10.76
CA LYS A 468 2.92 3.90 10.11
C LYS A 468 2.88 4.01 8.57
N MET A 469 1.72 4.37 8.01
CA MET A 469 1.51 4.61 6.58
C MET A 469 2.17 5.91 6.08
N ASP A 470 2.46 5.97 4.79
CA ASP A 470 2.92 7.20 4.11
C ASP A 470 1.77 8.19 3.79
N LYS A 471 2.11 9.39 3.30
CA LYS A 471 1.12 10.44 2.97
C LYS A 471 0.13 10.02 1.87
N LYS A 472 0.55 9.21 0.90
CA LYS A 472 -0.26 8.74 -0.23
C LYS A 472 -1.19 7.60 0.19
N GLU A 473 -0.71 6.68 1.01
CA GLU A 473 -1.49 5.62 1.63
C GLU A 473 -2.58 6.20 2.53
N ARG A 474 -2.24 7.15 3.41
CA ARG A 474 -3.22 7.87 4.25
C ARG A 474 -4.29 8.55 3.40
N CYS A 475 -3.92 9.41 2.43
CA CYS A 475 -4.88 10.01 1.50
C CYS A 475 -5.80 8.96 0.83
N SER A 476 -5.27 7.79 0.48
CA SER A 476 -6.04 6.71 -0.13
C SER A 476 -7.04 6.10 0.86
N VAL A 477 -6.61 5.73 2.07
CA VAL A 477 -7.47 5.21 3.15
C VAL A 477 -8.55 6.23 3.53
N SER A 478 -8.15 7.47 3.77
CA SER A 478 -9.01 8.56 4.22
C SER A 478 -10.00 9.02 3.14
N SER A 479 -9.72 8.80 1.85
CA SER A 479 -10.70 8.99 0.77
C SER A 479 -11.80 7.93 0.72
N LEU A 480 -11.54 6.73 1.26
CA LEU A 480 -12.50 5.61 1.28
C LEU A 480 -13.33 5.58 2.58
N LEU A 481 -12.78 6.06 3.69
CA LEU A 481 -13.44 6.04 5.00
C LEU A 481 -14.15 7.36 5.38
N ASP A 482 -13.85 8.47 4.71
CA ASP A 482 -14.41 9.82 5.00
C ASP A 482 -15.26 10.35 3.82
N PRO A 483 -16.45 9.75 3.55
CA PRO A 483 -17.30 10.16 2.42
C PRO A 483 -17.97 11.53 2.65
N GLU A 484 -18.25 12.25 1.57
CA GLU A 484 -18.80 13.62 1.58
C GLU A 484 -20.14 13.75 2.32
N THR A 485 -20.95 12.69 2.35
CA THR A 485 -22.17 12.59 3.17
C THR A 485 -22.15 11.32 4.02
N PRO A 486 -21.89 11.40 5.35
CA PRO A 486 -21.92 10.25 6.25
C PRO A 486 -23.36 9.83 6.61
N ASP A 487 -23.63 8.52 6.63
CA ASP A 487 -24.92 7.97 7.07
C ASP A 487 -25.26 8.38 8.51
N PRO A 488 -26.54 8.66 8.84
CA PRO A 488 -26.96 9.03 10.19
C PRO A 488 -26.64 7.91 11.20
N GLY A 489 -25.71 8.19 12.11
CA GLY A 489 -25.19 7.23 13.11
C GLY A 489 -23.77 6.73 12.83
N THR A 490 -23.22 6.98 11.65
CA THR A 490 -21.79 6.73 11.36
C THR A 490 -20.96 7.93 11.82
N PRO A 491 -19.95 7.75 12.69
CA PRO A 491 -18.96 8.80 12.92
C PRO A 491 -18.22 9.07 11.61
N ALA A 492 -18.19 10.32 11.14
CA ALA A 492 -17.27 10.69 10.06
C ALA A 492 -15.82 10.41 10.52
N PHE A 493 -14.97 10.06 9.57
CA PHE A 493 -13.63 9.54 9.86
C PHE A 493 -12.68 10.66 10.31
N ALA A 494 -12.86 11.89 9.81
CA ALA A 494 -12.20 13.09 10.35
C ALA A 494 -12.43 13.28 11.89
N PRO A 495 -13.66 13.29 12.43
CA PRO A 495 -13.90 13.20 13.88
C PRO A 495 -13.16 12.09 14.63
N TRP A 496 -12.94 10.92 14.01
CA TRP A 496 -12.22 9.81 14.66
C TRP A 496 -10.72 10.04 14.71
N ILE A 497 -10.14 10.52 13.60
CA ILE A 497 -8.78 11.08 13.54
C ILE A 497 -8.61 12.15 14.65
N ARG A 498 -9.50 13.16 14.71
CA ARG A 498 -9.49 14.22 15.73
C ARG A 498 -9.49 13.69 17.16
N VAL A 499 -10.31 12.67 17.46
CA VAL A 499 -10.39 12.08 18.82
C VAL A 499 -9.10 11.34 19.20
N LYS A 500 -8.52 10.55 18.29
CA LYS A 500 -7.24 9.85 18.52
C LYS A 500 -6.08 10.84 18.71
N ILE A 501 -5.98 11.87 17.88
CA ILE A 501 -5.00 12.97 18.02
C ILE A 501 -5.15 13.66 19.38
N LYS A 502 -6.37 14.12 19.72
CA LYS A 502 -6.64 14.76 21.01
C LYS A 502 -6.46 13.81 22.20
N GLY A 503 -6.39 12.49 21.97
CA GLY A 503 -5.90 11.51 22.94
C GLY A 503 -4.41 11.67 23.21
N ILE A 504 -3.57 11.49 22.18
CA ILE A 504 -2.10 11.62 22.26
C ILE A 504 -1.68 12.96 22.88
N PHE A 505 -2.32 14.05 22.46
CA PHE A 505 -2.06 15.40 22.97
C PHE A 505 -2.53 15.66 24.41
N LYS A 506 -3.42 14.83 24.97
CA LYS A 506 -3.78 14.90 26.40
C LYS A 506 -2.75 14.21 27.31
N GLU A 507 -1.89 13.36 26.77
CA GLU A 507 -0.88 12.63 27.56
C GLU A 507 0.36 13.49 27.90
N GLY A 508 0.41 14.74 27.42
CA GLY A 508 1.44 15.72 27.76
C GLY A 508 2.13 16.33 26.53
N THR A 509 2.68 17.53 26.69
CA THR A 509 3.30 18.27 25.59
C THR A 509 4.49 17.52 24.96
N GLU A 510 5.29 16.81 25.77
CA GLU A 510 6.40 15.99 25.29
C GLU A 510 5.96 14.89 24.30
N LYS A 511 4.87 14.17 24.60
CA LYS A 511 4.30 13.17 23.69
C LYS A 511 3.74 13.81 22.42
N GLY A 512 3.08 14.95 22.54
CA GLY A 512 2.64 15.75 21.38
C GLY A 512 3.79 16.22 20.49
N LEU A 513 4.95 16.55 21.07
CA LEU A 513 6.17 16.93 20.33
C LEU A 513 6.79 15.75 19.59
N ILE A 514 6.97 14.61 20.28
CA ILE A 514 7.51 13.39 19.68
C ILE A 514 6.61 12.89 18.56
N PHE A 515 5.29 13.09 18.68
CA PHE A 515 4.31 12.79 17.65
C PHE A 515 4.43 13.74 16.45
N ILE A 516 4.29 15.07 16.61
CA ILE A 516 4.42 16.02 15.49
C ILE A 516 5.78 15.85 14.78
N GLY A 517 6.87 15.71 15.54
CA GLY A 517 8.22 15.55 15.00
C GLY A 517 8.43 14.29 14.14
N LYS A 518 7.54 13.29 14.24
CA LYS A 518 7.49 12.11 13.36
C LYS A 518 6.49 12.28 12.22
N GLU A 519 5.30 12.80 12.51
CA GLU A 519 4.18 12.85 11.56
C GLU A 519 4.26 14.01 10.55
N LYS A 520 5.08 15.05 10.81
CA LYS A 520 5.11 16.30 10.03
C LYS A 520 5.46 16.18 8.54
N ASP A 521 5.98 15.05 8.09
CA ASP A 521 6.32 14.82 6.68
C ASP A 521 5.34 13.81 6.00
N PHE A 522 4.47 13.18 6.79
CA PHE A 522 3.50 12.15 6.35
C PHE A 522 2.04 12.62 6.47
N LEU A 523 1.82 13.87 6.86
CA LEU A 523 0.50 14.41 7.18
C LEU A 523 -0.31 14.82 5.93
N GLU A 524 -1.59 14.47 5.92
CA GLU A 524 -2.56 14.98 4.95
C GLU A 524 -2.83 16.47 5.20
N GLU A 525 -2.69 17.29 4.16
CA GLU A 525 -2.89 18.75 4.24
C GLU A 525 -4.28 19.12 4.78
N ARG A 526 -5.32 18.36 4.41
CA ARG A 526 -6.70 18.60 4.87
C ARG A 526 -6.91 18.48 6.39
N TYR A 527 -6.00 17.83 7.10
CA TYR A 527 -6.04 17.71 8.56
C TYR A 527 -4.96 18.53 9.28
N ALA A 528 -3.96 19.07 8.57
CA ALA A 528 -2.77 19.68 9.18
C ALA A 528 -3.10 20.84 10.14
N GLY A 529 -4.10 21.68 9.82
CA GLY A 529 -4.59 22.73 10.73
C GLY A 529 -5.07 22.19 12.08
N GLU A 530 -5.78 21.06 12.09
CA GLU A 530 -6.36 20.45 13.30
C GLU A 530 -5.28 19.84 14.21
N TYR A 531 -4.26 19.22 13.61
CA TYR A 531 -3.06 18.77 14.34
C TYR A 531 -2.35 19.97 14.98
N PHE A 532 -2.24 21.09 14.25
CA PHE A 532 -1.61 22.31 14.76
C PHE A 532 -2.40 22.98 15.89
N ASP A 533 -3.74 22.95 15.84
CA ASP A 533 -4.59 23.44 16.93
C ASP A 533 -4.46 22.57 18.20
N CYS A 534 -4.37 21.24 18.06
CA CYS A 534 -4.13 20.32 19.18
C CYS A 534 -2.73 20.49 19.79
N PHE A 535 -1.75 20.84 18.95
CA PHE A 535 -0.40 21.23 19.36
C PHE A 535 -0.43 22.56 20.13
N LEU A 536 -1.07 23.61 19.59
CA LEU A 536 -1.27 24.92 20.22
C LEU A 536 -1.90 24.86 21.61
N GLU A 537 -2.92 24.01 21.81
CA GLU A 537 -3.55 23.77 23.12
C GLU A 537 -2.54 23.32 24.19
N ASN A 538 -1.43 22.67 23.80
CA ASN A 538 -0.43 22.10 24.70
C ASN A 538 0.91 22.85 24.67
N CYS A 539 1.20 23.62 23.63
CA CYS A 539 2.26 24.64 23.65
C CYS A 539 2.13 25.50 24.90
N ARG A 540 0.94 26.10 25.15
CA ARG A 540 0.71 26.96 26.33
C ARG A 540 0.95 26.32 27.71
N LYS A 541 1.17 25.00 27.77
CA LYS A 541 1.43 24.21 28.99
C LYS A 541 2.88 23.72 29.10
N ALA A 542 3.77 24.04 28.16
CA ALA A 542 5.13 23.50 28.13
C ALA A 542 6.03 24.10 29.23
N ASP A 543 6.69 23.21 29.97
CA ASP A 543 7.77 23.58 30.88
C ASP A 543 8.99 24.12 30.13
N LYS A 544 9.83 24.86 30.85
CA LYS A 544 10.93 25.67 30.29
C LYS A 544 11.88 24.85 29.41
N ASP A 545 12.23 23.65 29.84
CA ASP A 545 13.20 22.80 29.15
C ASP A 545 12.70 22.27 27.79
N LEU A 546 11.38 22.17 27.61
CA LEU A 546 10.76 21.75 26.35
C LEU A 546 10.53 22.90 25.36
N ARG A 547 10.52 24.17 25.80
CA ARG A 547 10.16 25.35 24.95
C ARG A 547 10.92 25.39 23.64
N LYS A 548 12.25 25.27 23.67
CA LYS A 548 13.09 25.31 22.45
C LYS A 548 12.74 24.21 21.45
N GLN A 549 12.31 23.04 21.93
CA GLN A 549 11.87 21.94 21.09
C GLN A 549 10.47 22.20 20.52
N VAL A 550 9.54 22.75 21.30
CA VAL A 550 8.23 23.23 20.81
C VAL A 550 8.38 24.27 19.71
N GLN A 551 9.25 25.27 19.92
CA GLN A 551 9.48 26.35 18.96
C GLN A 551 10.04 25.81 17.65
N LYS A 552 11.06 24.95 17.71
CA LYS A 552 11.63 24.29 16.52
C LYS A 552 10.58 23.47 15.77
N THR A 553 9.91 22.53 16.46
CA THR A 553 8.93 21.63 15.84
C THR A 553 7.71 22.38 15.27
N GLY A 554 7.25 23.45 15.94
CA GLY A 554 6.14 24.26 15.46
C GLY A 554 6.48 25.14 14.26
N ARG A 555 7.72 25.66 14.17
CA ARG A 555 8.20 26.38 12.97
C ARG A 555 8.33 25.44 11.79
N GLU A 556 9.02 24.30 11.95
CA GLU A 556 9.15 23.28 10.90
C GLU A 556 7.80 22.79 10.37
N PHE A 557 6.79 22.66 11.25
CA PHE A 557 5.43 22.31 10.82
C PHE A 557 4.76 23.42 10.00
N LEU A 558 4.91 24.68 10.40
CA LEU A 558 4.38 25.82 9.65
C LEU A 558 5.08 26.01 8.32
N ASP A 559 6.36 25.68 8.19
CA ASP A 559 7.06 25.71 6.89
C ASP A 559 6.49 24.67 5.92
N SER A 560 6.19 23.45 6.39
CA SER A 560 5.58 22.38 5.57
C SER A 560 4.09 22.61 5.25
N TYR A 561 3.30 23.23 6.16
CA TYR A 561 1.83 23.28 6.06
C TYR A 561 1.22 24.70 6.11
N ARG A 562 1.99 25.74 5.77
CA ARG A 562 1.57 27.15 5.89
C ARG A 562 0.22 27.49 5.23
N THR A 563 -0.13 26.82 4.14
CA THR A 563 -1.39 27.02 3.39
C THR A 563 -2.57 26.25 3.98
N SER A 564 -2.31 25.26 4.84
CA SER A 564 -3.31 24.35 5.42
C SER A 564 -3.67 24.69 6.87
N VAL A 565 -2.87 25.51 7.55
CA VAL A 565 -3.09 25.98 8.93
C VAL A 565 -3.79 27.35 8.92
N SER A 566 -4.83 27.51 9.74
CA SER A 566 -5.58 28.78 9.80
C SER A 566 -4.69 29.97 10.16
N GLN A 567 -5.00 31.16 9.62
CA GLN A 567 -4.21 32.36 9.90
C GLN A 567 -4.25 32.75 11.39
N GLU A 568 -5.39 32.55 12.05
CA GLU A 568 -5.54 32.75 13.50
C GLU A 568 -4.64 31.78 14.30
N SER A 569 -4.57 30.51 13.90
CA SER A 569 -3.69 29.50 14.49
C SER A 569 -2.21 29.84 14.27
N GLN A 570 -1.84 30.29 13.06
CA GLN A 570 -0.47 30.77 12.75
C GLN A 570 -0.06 31.93 13.66
N ASP A 571 -0.91 32.95 13.80
CA ASP A 571 -0.58 34.13 14.60
C ASP A 571 -0.67 33.84 16.12
N ALA A 572 -1.52 32.91 16.53
CA ALA A 572 -1.52 32.37 17.90
C ALA A 572 -0.20 31.63 18.23
N PHE A 573 0.37 30.87 17.29
CA PHE A 573 1.68 30.24 17.47
C PHE A 573 2.79 31.28 17.52
N ARG A 574 2.85 32.20 16.55
CA ARG A 574 3.83 33.30 16.51
C ARG A 574 3.82 34.10 17.80
N LYS A 575 2.64 34.35 18.38
CA LYS A 575 2.52 35.01 19.68
C LYS A 575 3.10 34.19 20.84
N ILE A 576 2.78 32.90 20.94
CA ILE A 576 3.33 32.02 21.99
C ILE A 576 4.85 31.94 21.87
N ASP A 577 5.36 31.77 20.65
CA ASP A 577 6.78 31.75 20.33
C ASP A 577 7.46 33.07 20.75
N ARG A 578 6.93 34.23 20.35
CA ARG A 578 7.40 35.56 20.77
C ARG A 578 7.38 35.75 22.29
N ASP A 579 6.26 35.45 22.95
CA ASP A 579 6.12 35.60 24.40
C ASP A 579 7.14 34.70 25.14
N TRP A 580 7.45 33.51 24.62
CA TRP A 580 8.48 32.62 25.17
C TRP A 580 9.91 33.04 24.86
N ILE A 581 10.23 33.46 23.63
CA ILE A 581 11.55 34.04 23.31
C ILE A 581 11.83 35.19 24.28
N ARG A 582 10.84 36.05 24.52
CA ARG A 582 10.95 37.16 25.48
C ARG A 582 11.18 36.68 26.92
N ILE A 583 10.46 35.66 27.39
CA ILE A 583 10.61 35.12 28.75
C ILE A 583 11.95 34.40 28.93
N ASP A 584 12.35 33.53 28.01
CA ASP A 584 13.60 32.78 28.09
C ASP A 584 14.81 33.71 27.93
N LEU A 585 14.69 34.76 27.11
CA LEU A 585 15.65 35.87 27.06
C LEU A 585 15.69 36.63 28.39
N GLU A 586 14.54 37.02 28.96
CA GLU A 586 14.49 37.77 30.23
C GLU A 586 15.10 36.98 31.39
N ASP A 587 14.81 35.68 31.50
CA ASP A 587 15.44 34.81 32.49
C ASP A 587 16.95 34.64 32.25
N THR A 588 17.39 34.49 30.99
CA THR A 588 18.82 34.36 30.65
C THR A 588 19.58 35.63 31.02
N LEU A 589 19.06 36.79 30.63
CA LEU A 589 19.67 38.09 30.91
C LEU A 589 19.62 38.47 32.40
N ARG A 590 18.66 37.96 33.17
CA ARG A 590 18.64 38.09 34.64
C ARG A 590 19.67 37.22 35.36
N GLN A 591 20.12 36.13 34.75
CA GLN A 591 21.17 35.26 35.30
C GLN A 591 22.57 35.81 34.99
N TYR A 592 22.71 36.58 33.90
CA TYR A 592 23.98 37.15 33.47
C TYR A 592 24.46 38.27 34.41
N SER A 593 25.76 38.23 34.73
CA SER A 593 26.47 39.36 35.33
C SER A 593 26.49 40.57 34.40
N LEU A 594 26.86 41.74 34.93
CA LEU A 594 26.99 42.95 34.12
C LEU A 594 28.05 42.83 32.99
N GLU A 595 29.01 41.93 33.15
CA GLU A 595 30.02 41.57 32.13
C GLU A 595 29.44 40.70 31.01
N GLU A 596 28.71 39.64 31.35
CA GLU A 596 28.03 38.79 30.37
C GLU A 596 26.93 39.56 29.62
N LEU A 597 26.21 40.45 30.32
CA LEU A 597 25.29 41.41 29.71
C LEU A 597 25.99 42.38 28.76
N ALA A 598 27.26 42.74 29.02
CA ALA A 598 28.06 43.57 28.13
C ALA A 598 28.44 42.81 26.85
N ASP A 599 28.89 41.55 26.95
CA ASP A 599 29.33 40.75 25.79
C ASP A 599 28.17 40.12 24.99
N PHE A 600 26.98 39.96 25.57
CA PHE A 600 25.80 39.34 24.94
C PHE A 600 25.52 39.83 23.50
N ARG A 601 25.33 38.92 22.54
CA ARG A 601 25.17 39.28 21.11
C ARG A 601 23.76 39.03 20.61
N PHE A 602 23.08 40.09 20.19
CA PHE A 602 21.79 40.03 19.47
C PHE A 602 21.83 39.22 18.16
N LYS A 603 23.00 38.72 17.72
CA LYS A 603 23.13 37.82 16.56
C LYS A 603 22.29 36.54 16.67
N GLU A 604 22.08 36.04 17.88
CA GLU A 604 21.28 34.84 18.16
C GLU A 604 19.76 35.06 17.93
N PHE A 605 19.35 36.29 17.59
CA PHE A 605 17.97 36.73 17.43
C PHE A 605 17.75 37.42 16.07
N GLN A 606 18.62 37.17 15.08
CA GLN A 606 18.55 37.82 13.75
C GLN A 606 17.37 37.37 12.88
N ASP A 607 16.79 36.19 13.14
CA ASP A 607 15.68 35.63 12.34
C ASP A 607 14.29 36.21 12.70
N TYR A 608 14.21 37.06 13.73
CA TYR A 608 12.97 37.70 14.17
C TYR A 608 12.71 39.05 13.48
N SER A 609 11.46 39.51 13.51
CA SER A 609 11.09 40.79 12.89
C SER A 609 11.69 41.99 13.62
N SER A 610 11.82 43.12 12.93
CA SER A 610 12.43 44.35 13.48
C SER A 610 11.68 44.95 14.66
N GLU A 611 10.39 44.65 14.84
CA GLU A 611 9.63 45.02 16.05
C GLU A 611 9.97 44.11 17.24
N GLU A 612 10.14 42.81 17.02
CA GLU A 612 10.52 41.83 18.04
C GLU A 612 11.95 42.05 18.52
N GLN A 613 12.90 42.23 17.59
CA GLN A 613 14.30 42.52 17.90
C GLN A 613 14.45 43.79 18.76
N LYS A 614 13.60 44.79 18.52
CA LYS A 614 13.53 46.03 19.29
C LYS A 614 12.96 45.81 20.70
N GLU A 615 11.90 45.00 20.84
CA GLU A 615 11.38 44.61 22.15
C GLU A 615 12.44 43.85 22.98
N TYR A 616 13.21 42.95 22.33
CA TYR A 616 14.34 42.26 22.95
C TYR A 616 15.49 43.21 23.33
N ALA A 617 15.77 44.24 22.52
CA ALA A 617 16.78 45.26 22.83
C ALA A 617 16.38 46.13 24.04
N ASP A 618 15.12 46.61 24.09
CA ASP A 618 14.59 47.38 25.23
C ASP A 618 14.53 46.54 26.52
N LEU A 619 14.28 45.23 26.41
CA LEU A 619 14.31 44.28 27.53
C LEU A 619 15.73 43.97 28.01
N TRP A 620 16.72 43.87 27.11
CA TRP A 620 18.13 43.78 27.51
C TRP A 620 18.60 45.06 28.24
N LEU A 621 18.19 46.25 27.77
CA LEU A 621 18.47 47.51 28.46
C LEU A 621 17.87 47.54 29.88
N LYS A 622 16.67 46.99 30.08
CA LYS A 622 16.02 46.88 31.39
C LYS A 622 16.87 46.06 32.38
N GLU A 623 17.38 44.90 31.97
CA GLU A 623 18.19 44.07 32.88
C GLU A 623 19.62 44.61 33.06
N VAL A 624 20.21 45.29 32.07
CA VAL A 624 21.45 46.09 32.26
C VAL A 624 21.25 47.17 33.31
N ARG A 625 20.12 47.91 33.27
CA ARG A 625 19.76 48.89 34.30
C ARG A 625 19.62 48.25 35.69
N ALA A 626 19.01 47.07 35.77
CA ALA A 626 18.85 46.35 37.02
C ALA A 626 20.18 45.82 37.58
N GLY A 627 21.07 45.30 36.74
CA GLY A 627 22.42 44.85 37.12
C GLY A 627 23.28 46.01 37.63
N ILE A 628 23.25 47.16 36.94
CA ILE A 628 23.89 48.40 37.39
C ILE A 628 23.33 48.86 38.75
N ALA A 629 22.01 48.92 38.91
CA ALA A 629 21.38 49.40 40.14
C ALA A 629 21.53 48.46 41.35
N LYS A 630 21.85 47.18 41.13
CA LYS A 630 22.20 46.20 42.17
C LYS A 630 23.69 46.21 42.54
N SER A 631 24.55 46.84 41.74
CA SER A 631 25.99 46.82 41.96
C SER A 631 26.41 47.89 42.97
N GLU A 632 26.62 47.49 44.23
CA GLU A 632 27.23 48.35 45.25
C GLU A 632 28.70 48.71 44.89
N VAL A 633 29.33 47.93 44.01
CA VAL A 633 30.67 48.17 43.46
C VAL A 633 30.56 48.97 42.14
N PRO A 634 31.34 50.04 41.94
CA PRO A 634 31.33 50.81 40.68
C PRO A 634 31.73 49.99 39.44
N ILE A 635 30.96 50.12 38.33
CA ILE A 635 31.10 49.34 37.08
C ILE A 635 32.54 49.31 36.53
N GLU A 636 33.19 48.16 36.51
CA GLU A 636 34.58 48.00 36.05
C GLU A 636 34.85 48.62 34.66
N PRO A 637 36.00 49.27 34.42
CA PRO A 637 36.22 50.07 33.21
C PRO A 637 36.12 49.30 31.89
N GLU A 638 36.50 48.02 31.88
CA GLU A 638 36.43 47.18 30.67
C GLU A 638 34.97 46.77 30.36
N THR A 639 34.18 46.51 31.40
CA THR A 639 32.73 46.27 31.35
C THR A 639 31.98 47.50 30.86
N LEU A 640 32.35 48.67 31.41
CA LEU A 640 31.83 49.97 30.98
C LEU A 640 32.13 50.21 29.50
N LYS A 641 33.38 50.01 29.07
CA LYS A 641 33.86 50.15 27.69
C LYS A 641 33.14 49.22 26.69
N LYS A 642 32.83 47.99 27.10
CA LYS A 642 32.00 47.05 26.31
C LYS A 642 30.57 47.58 26.16
N LEU A 643 29.93 47.98 27.26
CA LEU A 643 28.58 48.54 27.27
C LEU A 643 28.48 49.85 26.47
N THR A 644 29.51 50.71 26.53
CA THR A 644 29.54 51.97 25.77
C THR A 644 29.69 51.74 24.27
N ALA A 645 30.55 50.81 23.85
CA ALA A 645 30.70 50.43 22.45
C ALA A 645 29.40 49.78 21.91
N LYS A 646 28.74 48.97 22.73
CA LYS A 646 27.44 48.35 22.42
C LYS A 646 26.34 49.38 22.21
N ALA A 647 26.36 50.49 22.95
CA ALA A 647 25.46 51.63 22.70
C ALA A 647 25.54 52.12 21.25
N ARG A 648 26.76 52.32 20.72
CA ARG A 648 26.97 52.74 19.31
C ARG A 648 26.40 51.72 18.32
N THR A 649 26.56 50.41 18.58
CA THR A 649 25.97 49.38 17.70
C THR A 649 24.45 49.40 17.71
N LEU A 650 23.83 49.75 18.85
CA LEU A 650 22.38 49.91 18.97
C LEU A 650 21.86 51.22 18.40
N GLU A 651 22.68 52.27 18.21
CA GLU A 651 22.20 53.57 17.71
C GLU A 651 21.64 53.51 16.28
N ARG A 652 22.21 52.65 15.43
CA ARG A 652 21.76 52.48 14.04
C ARG A 652 20.42 51.75 13.96
N ASP A 653 20.26 50.70 14.75
CA ASP A 653 19.16 49.74 14.59
C ASP A 653 18.03 49.95 15.62
N TYR A 654 18.36 50.42 16.83
CA TYR A 654 17.45 50.62 17.97
C TYR A 654 17.74 51.94 18.73
N PRO A 655 17.62 53.12 18.08
CA PRO A 655 18.11 54.39 18.61
C PRO A 655 17.50 54.81 19.96
N LYS A 656 16.24 54.43 20.26
CA LYS A 656 15.62 54.72 21.57
C LYS A 656 16.27 53.91 22.69
N THR A 657 16.53 52.63 22.45
CA THR A 657 17.26 51.74 23.37
C THR A 657 18.68 52.25 23.59
N ALA A 658 19.37 52.62 22.51
CA ALA A 658 20.73 53.14 22.58
C ALA A 658 20.82 54.44 23.41
N ALA A 659 19.94 55.42 23.15
CA ALA A 659 19.87 56.64 23.96
C ALA A 659 19.54 56.34 25.44
N GLY A 660 18.66 55.37 25.68
CA GLY A 660 18.35 54.87 27.02
C GLY A 660 19.54 54.24 27.75
N LEU A 661 20.39 53.50 27.02
CA LEU A 661 21.62 52.91 27.53
C LEU A 661 22.69 53.99 27.82
N LYS A 662 22.93 54.90 26.86
CA LYS A 662 23.88 56.02 27.00
C LYS A 662 23.61 56.80 28.28
N LYS A 663 22.35 57.17 28.51
CA LYS A 663 21.92 57.88 29.71
C LYS A 663 22.21 57.08 31.00
N THR A 664 21.82 55.81 31.06
CA THR A 664 22.04 54.97 32.26
C THR A 664 23.53 54.79 32.57
N LEU A 665 24.37 54.53 31.57
CA LEU A 665 25.81 54.35 31.78
C LEU A 665 26.48 55.66 32.24
N TRP A 666 26.02 56.80 31.74
CA TRP A 666 26.46 58.12 32.20
C TRP A 666 26.10 58.38 33.67
N GLU A 667 24.83 58.16 34.04
CA GLU A 667 24.34 58.31 35.42
C GLU A 667 25.07 57.37 36.39
N ALA A 668 25.36 56.14 35.96
CA ALA A 668 26.04 55.13 36.76
C ALA A 668 27.56 55.35 36.95
N CYS A 669 28.18 56.27 36.20
CA CYS A 669 29.58 56.62 36.44
C CYS A 669 29.80 57.47 37.71
N GLY A 670 28.72 57.96 38.35
CA GLY A 670 28.81 58.80 39.55
C GLY A 670 29.68 60.02 39.29
N ASP A 671 30.66 60.28 40.16
CA ASP A 671 31.69 61.32 39.96
C ASP A 671 33.09 60.78 39.61
N ASP A 672 33.18 59.53 39.17
CA ASP A 672 34.43 58.98 38.63
C ASP A 672 34.75 59.63 37.27
N ILE A 673 35.69 60.56 37.28
CA ILE A 673 36.15 61.29 36.09
C ILE A 673 36.73 60.34 35.03
N HIS A 674 37.41 59.26 35.41
CA HIS A 674 37.98 58.31 34.43
C HIS A 674 36.89 57.51 33.72
N ARG A 675 35.83 57.10 34.44
CA ARG A 675 34.67 56.38 33.88
C ARG A 675 33.78 57.32 33.06
N LYS A 676 33.53 58.54 33.54
CA LYS A 676 32.88 59.60 32.75
C LYS A 676 33.69 59.93 31.47
N ILE A 677 35.04 59.95 31.50
CA ILE A 677 35.87 60.13 30.28
C ILE A 677 35.60 59.01 29.27
N LEU A 678 35.52 57.75 29.71
CA LEU A 678 35.19 56.60 28.87
C LEU A 678 33.81 56.77 28.19
N CYS A 679 32.77 57.09 28.96
CA CYS A 679 31.44 57.34 28.41
C CYS A 679 31.38 58.55 27.47
N ALA A 680 32.04 59.66 27.79
CA ALA A 680 32.05 60.88 26.96
C ALA A 680 32.73 60.64 25.59
N ASN A 681 33.88 59.96 25.59
CA ASN A 681 34.59 59.58 24.36
C ASN A 681 33.75 58.67 23.45
N GLU A 682 32.92 57.80 24.03
CA GLU A 682 32.10 56.85 23.29
C GLU A 682 30.75 57.45 22.84
N PHE A 683 30.10 58.26 23.67
CA PHE A 683 28.75 58.74 23.40
C PHE A 683 28.67 60.04 22.59
N GLY A 684 29.78 60.77 22.51
CA GLY A 684 29.85 62.14 22.00
C GLY A 684 30.01 63.11 23.16
N SER A 685 31.09 63.90 23.09
CA SER A 685 31.45 64.95 24.07
C SER A 685 30.37 66.01 24.26
N ASP A 686 29.49 66.14 23.28
CA ASP A 686 28.66 67.31 23.03
C ASP A 686 27.33 67.28 23.81
N VAL A 687 26.97 66.09 24.31
CA VAL A 687 25.76 65.82 25.11
C VAL A 687 26.12 65.31 26.51
N TYR A 688 27.27 64.64 26.65
CA TYR A 688 27.74 64.02 27.89
C TYR A 688 29.09 64.61 28.32
N THR A 689 29.05 65.86 28.80
CA THR A 689 30.23 66.63 29.19
C THR A 689 30.79 66.21 30.54
N ILE A 690 32.00 65.63 30.51
CA ILE A 690 32.83 65.32 31.69
C ILE A 690 33.18 66.55 32.51
N TRP A 691 33.35 67.69 31.84
CA TRP A 691 33.80 68.94 32.43
C TRP A 691 32.59 69.79 32.83
N ALA A 692 31.96 69.43 33.95
CA ALA A 692 31.14 70.38 34.69
C ALA A 692 32.02 71.59 35.08
N GLU A 693 31.43 72.78 35.08
CA GLU A 693 32.12 74.07 34.87
C GLU A 693 33.15 74.49 35.94
N ASN A 694 33.28 73.72 37.02
CA ASN A 694 33.98 74.12 38.25
C ASN A 694 35.43 73.60 38.39
N LEU A 695 36.03 73.01 37.35
CA LEU A 695 37.39 72.45 37.40
C LEU A 695 38.53 73.48 37.20
N LEU A 696 38.25 74.76 37.49
CA LEU A 696 39.25 75.84 37.62
C LEU A 696 39.67 76.11 39.09
N ASP A 697 39.19 75.33 40.06
CA ASP A 697 39.65 75.43 41.46
C ASP A 697 41.11 74.91 41.62
N PRO A 698 42.08 75.76 42.03
CA PRO A 698 43.46 75.35 42.25
C PRO A 698 43.64 74.28 43.36
N VAL A 699 42.67 74.12 44.27
CA VAL A 699 42.72 73.11 45.34
C VAL A 699 42.63 71.70 44.76
N VAL A 700 41.86 71.50 43.68
CA VAL A 700 41.78 70.20 42.98
C VAL A 700 43.08 69.90 42.24
N TYR A 701 43.72 70.92 41.67
CA TYR A 701 45.04 70.80 41.03
C TYR A 701 46.13 70.36 42.03
N GLU A 702 46.11 70.86 43.27
CA GLU A 702 47.01 70.42 44.36
C GLU A 702 46.75 68.96 44.82
N LYS A 703 45.52 68.46 44.75
CA LYS A 703 45.23 67.02 44.96
C LYS A 703 45.85 66.18 43.84
N ILE A 704 45.58 66.53 42.58
CA ILE A 704 46.11 65.83 41.40
C ILE A 704 47.66 65.81 41.41
N ARG A 705 48.29 66.89 41.88
CA ARG A 705 49.76 66.98 42.07
C ARG A 705 50.33 65.91 43.01
N LYS A 706 49.58 65.46 44.02
CA LYS A 706 50.07 64.57 45.10
C LYS A 706 49.91 63.09 44.80
N GLU A 707 48.89 62.72 44.02
CA GLU A 707 48.44 61.32 43.91
C GLU A 707 48.78 60.68 42.54
N GLY A 708 49.14 61.47 41.51
CA GLY A 708 49.37 60.98 40.15
C GLY A 708 50.73 60.31 39.89
N ASN A 709 50.80 58.98 40.02
CA ASN A 709 51.94 58.16 39.60
C ASN A 709 51.51 57.10 38.56
N GLY A 710 52.19 57.02 37.41
CA GLY A 710 51.69 56.33 36.20
C GLY A 710 50.77 57.26 35.39
N ARG A 711 51.19 57.94 34.31
CA ARG A 711 51.76 57.41 33.05
C ARG A 711 50.97 56.22 32.48
N ILE A 712 49.93 56.52 31.72
CA ILE A 712 49.82 55.93 30.39
C ILE A 712 50.13 57.02 29.37
N GLU A 713 50.99 56.67 28.42
CA GLU A 713 51.27 57.51 27.26
C GLU A 713 50.07 57.37 26.31
N LYS A 714 49.37 58.48 26.04
CA LYS A 714 49.75 59.33 24.91
C LYS A 714 49.83 58.50 23.64
N GLN A 715 48.76 58.61 22.85
CA GLN A 715 48.83 58.95 21.44
C GLN A 715 47.58 59.85 21.13
N ARG A 716 47.61 60.75 20.12
CA ARG A 716 46.56 61.65 19.56
C ARG A 716 46.32 61.29 17.99
N LEU A 717 45.33 60.71 17.08
CA LEU A 717 43.84 60.71 16.43
C LEU A 717 42.89 62.01 15.95
N VAL A 718 43.21 63.02 15.07
CA VAL A 718 42.75 64.48 14.98
C VAL A 718 42.10 64.75 13.61
N GLY A 719 41.42 65.91 13.55
CA GLY A 719 41.08 66.79 12.43
C GLY A 719 40.01 67.81 12.86
N ASN A 720 39.99 68.15 14.16
CA ASN A 720 39.02 69.00 14.84
C ASN A 720 39.82 69.83 15.88
N ARG A 721 39.43 71.09 16.09
CA ARG A 721 40.34 72.11 16.65
C ARG A 721 40.66 71.92 18.14
N GLU A 722 39.75 71.39 18.94
CA GLU A 722 39.80 71.68 20.39
C GLU A 722 40.55 70.64 21.23
N ALA A 723 40.34 69.33 21.09
CA ALA A 723 41.18 68.37 21.83
C ALA A 723 42.61 68.21 21.24
N ASP A 724 42.87 68.78 20.06
CA ASP A 724 44.22 68.99 19.52
C ASP A 724 45.02 69.94 20.45
N LEU A 725 44.33 70.92 21.04
CA LEU A 725 44.81 71.86 22.05
C LEU A 725 45.12 71.11 23.36
N ASN A 726 44.13 70.36 23.87
CA ASN A 726 44.20 69.65 25.16
C ASN A 726 45.45 68.77 25.27
N ARG A 727 45.90 68.15 24.17
CA ARG A 727 47.15 67.40 24.17
C ARG A 727 48.39 68.16 23.68
N ARG A 728 48.33 69.33 23.02
CA ARG A 728 49.53 70.21 22.99
C ARG A 728 49.90 70.60 24.41
N CYS A 729 48.92 70.94 25.25
CA CYS A 729 49.11 71.20 26.68
C CYS A 729 49.75 69.98 27.39
N TYR A 730 49.22 68.77 27.20
CA TYR A 730 49.83 67.56 27.78
C TYR A 730 51.19 67.18 27.15
N LEU A 731 51.59 67.70 25.98
CA LEU A 731 52.98 67.57 25.49
C LEU A 731 53.94 68.48 26.27
N LEU A 732 53.67 69.78 26.29
CA LEU A 732 54.42 70.77 27.07
C LEU A 732 54.68 70.26 28.50
N TRP A 733 53.65 69.67 29.13
CA TRP A 733 53.74 69.09 30.47
C TRP A 733 54.74 67.93 30.62
N LYS A 734 54.96 67.09 29.58
CA LYS A 734 56.02 66.05 29.60
C LYS A 734 57.39 66.67 29.37
N ASP A 735 57.50 67.60 28.43
CA ASP A 735 58.81 68.07 27.95
C ASP A 735 59.44 69.05 28.94
N CYS A 736 58.63 69.91 29.60
CA CYS A 736 59.04 70.67 30.79
C CYS A 736 59.52 69.76 31.93
N ARG A 737 58.92 68.57 32.10
CA ARG A 737 59.36 67.58 33.10
C ARG A 737 60.69 66.94 32.70
N GLY A 738 60.98 66.78 31.40
CA GLY A 738 62.29 66.38 30.89
C GLY A 738 63.40 67.39 31.20
N ILE A 739 63.15 68.69 30.96
CA ILE A 739 64.09 69.77 31.31
C ILE A 739 64.42 69.77 32.81
N SER A 740 63.43 69.51 33.68
CA SER A 740 63.65 69.37 35.13
C SER A 740 64.52 68.19 35.55
N GLN A 741 64.68 67.15 34.70
CA GLN A 741 65.55 66.01 34.97
C GLN A 741 66.98 66.20 34.42
N ILE A 742 67.18 67.04 33.41
CA ILE A 742 68.53 67.41 32.93
C ILE A 742 69.30 68.19 34.00
N GLN A 743 68.59 68.95 34.85
CA GLN A 743 69.16 69.75 35.94
C GLN A 743 69.91 68.94 37.01
N THR A 744 69.70 67.63 37.15
CA THR A 744 70.37 66.81 38.19
C THR A 744 71.65 66.11 37.70
N GLY A 745 71.99 66.20 36.41
CA GLY A 745 73.03 65.35 35.79
C GLY A 745 74.41 65.99 35.56
N ARG A 746 74.49 67.09 34.81
CA ARG A 746 75.74 67.49 34.11
C ARG A 746 76.08 68.99 34.09
N ILE A 747 75.59 69.79 35.04
CA ILE A 747 75.96 71.22 35.16
C ILE A 747 76.69 71.46 36.49
N LYS A 748 77.96 71.02 36.56
CA LYS A 748 78.92 71.43 37.60
C LYS A 748 80.14 72.18 37.05
N ASP A 749 80.49 71.97 35.78
CA ASP A 749 81.79 72.33 35.22
C ASP A 749 81.75 73.50 34.21
N LEU A 750 80.67 74.28 34.22
CA LEU A 750 80.50 75.49 33.39
C LEU A 750 80.25 76.73 34.25
N SER A 751 80.98 77.81 33.94
CA SER A 751 80.91 79.10 34.63
C SER A 751 79.51 79.71 34.55
N LYS A 752 78.98 80.16 35.70
CA LYS A 752 77.60 80.64 35.86
C LYS A 752 77.20 81.74 34.87
N GLU A 753 78.12 82.64 34.54
CA GLU A 753 77.87 83.77 33.64
C GLU A 753 77.77 83.31 32.17
N THR A 754 78.58 82.34 31.76
CA THR A 754 78.54 81.76 30.41
C THR A 754 77.30 80.91 30.20
N ALA A 755 76.99 80.03 31.17
CA ALA A 755 75.77 79.23 31.16
C ALA A 755 74.50 80.11 31.22
N GLY A 756 74.53 81.17 32.05
CA GLY A 756 73.44 82.14 32.15
C GLY A 756 73.19 82.89 30.84
N ALA A 757 74.22 83.45 30.21
CA ALA A 757 74.08 84.16 28.94
C ALA A 757 73.61 83.25 27.79
N GLN A 758 74.10 82.01 27.72
CA GLN A 758 73.77 81.08 26.63
C GLN A 758 72.37 80.46 26.78
N LEU A 759 71.94 80.13 28.01
CA LEU A 759 70.56 79.74 28.29
C LEU A 759 69.59 80.92 28.13
N HIS A 760 69.99 82.14 28.50
CA HIS A 760 69.15 83.32 28.25
C HIS A 760 69.01 83.58 26.75
N GLY A 761 70.08 83.48 25.96
CA GLY A 761 70.02 83.58 24.51
C GLY A 761 69.10 82.53 23.87
N GLN A 762 69.15 81.27 24.32
CA GLN A 762 68.25 80.22 23.83
C GLN A 762 66.80 80.41 24.29
N TRP A 763 66.58 80.86 25.53
CA TRP A 763 65.23 81.10 26.05
C TRP A 763 64.59 82.34 25.43
N THR A 764 65.35 83.41 25.24
CA THR A 764 64.91 84.63 24.56
C THR A 764 64.64 84.36 23.09
N ALA A 765 65.51 83.64 22.37
CA ALA A 765 65.21 83.23 20.98
C ALA A 765 63.98 82.30 20.88
N LEU A 766 63.75 81.42 21.86
CA LEU A 766 62.53 80.59 21.91
C LEU A 766 61.28 81.44 22.16
N VAL A 767 61.34 82.39 23.10
CA VAL A 767 60.25 83.30 23.44
C VAL A 767 59.98 84.30 22.31
N GLU A 768 61.00 84.80 21.62
CA GLU A 768 60.86 85.71 20.47
C GLU A 768 60.25 84.99 19.26
N ASN A 769 60.68 83.76 18.93
CA ASN A 769 60.01 82.95 17.91
C ASN A 769 58.55 82.62 18.30
N MET A 770 58.27 82.36 19.59
CA MET A 770 56.89 82.21 20.05
C MET A 770 56.10 83.53 19.99
N LEU A 771 56.72 84.68 20.26
CA LEU A 771 56.07 85.99 20.25
C LEU A 771 55.81 86.51 18.84
N ASP A 772 56.69 86.29 17.87
CA ASP A 772 56.46 86.66 16.46
C ASP A 772 55.44 85.74 15.78
N TRP A 773 55.42 84.44 16.12
CA TRP A 773 54.31 83.58 15.68
C TRP A 773 52.98 83.94 16.35
N LEU A 774 53.00 84.33 17.63
CA LEU A 774 51.79 84.78 18.31
C LEU A 774 51.30 86.12 17.75
N SER A 775 52.18 87.12 17.60
CA SER A 775 51.85 88.51 17.26
C SER A 775 51.02 88.61 15.98
N GLY A 776 51.31 87.78 14.98
CA GLY A 776 50.60 87.72 13.70
C GLY A 776 49.09 87.38 13.77
N ALA A 777 48.57 86.82 14.88
CA ALA A 777 47.14 86.59 15.04
C ALA A 777 46.69 86.60 16.50
N LEU A 778 45.84 87.55 16.91
CA LEU A 778 45.01 87.48 18.14
C LEU A 778 43.60 86.94 17.83
N GLU A 779 43.04 86.16 18.75
CA GLU A 779 41.58 85.97 18.91
C GLU A 779 40.73 85.41 17.73
N MET A 780 41.04 84.40 16.92
CA MET A 780 42.20 83.61 16.47
C MET A 780 43.12 82.83 17.42
N ARG A 781 43.21 83.10 18.74
CA ARG A 781 44.29 82.51 19.58
C ARG A 781 44.07 81.18 20.30
N SER A 782 42.88 80.58 20.27
CA SER A 782 42.63 79.27 20.92
C SER A 782 42.00 78.23 20.00
N TYR A 783 41.03 78.63 19.17
CA TYR A 783 40.41 77.76 18.17
C TYR A 783 41.32 77.53 16.95
N ASN A 784 41.77 78.60 16.28
CA ASN A 784 42.55 78.47 15.03
C ASN A 784 43.95 77.87 15.23
N LYS A 785 44.62 78.16 16.36
CA LYS A 785 45.99 77.70 16.66
C LYS A 785 46.24 76.21 16.50
N CYS A 786 45.20 75.39 16.64
CA CYS A 786 45.35 73.95 16.46
C CYS A 786 45.49 73.57 15.00
N ILE A 787 44.48 73.85 14.17
CA ILE A 787 44.56 73.62 12.71
C ILE A 787 45.83 74.25 12.09
N ASN A 788 46.24 75.44 12.56
CA ASN A 788 47.42 76.10 12.01
C ASN A 788 48.72 75.28 12.20
N TYR A 789 48.86 74.52 13.29
CA TYR A 789 50.03 73.64 13.50
C TYR A 789 49.98 72.38 12.60
N LEU A 790 48.79 72.02 12.10
CA LEU A 790 48.56 70.84 11.26
C LEU A 790 48.92 71.19 9.80
N HIS A 791 48.42 72.32 9.29
CA HIS A 791 48.90 72.89 8.03
C HIS A 791 50.40 73.23 8.07
N LEU A 792 50.94 73.79 9.15
CA LEU A 792 52.40 74.03 9.30
C LEU A 792 53.25 72.75 9.24
N TYR A 793 52.66 71.57 9.46
CA TYR A 793 53.33 70.28 9.28
C TYR A 793 53.12 69.72 7.87
N ALA A 794 51.92 69.89 7.30
CA ALA A 794 51.59 69.49 5.93
C ALA A 794 52.35 70.29 4.86
N GLU A 795 52.52 71.60 5.03
CA GLU A 795 53.27 72.44 4.08
C GLU A 795 54.75 72.06 4.00
N ARG A 796 55.36 71.70 5.13
CA ARG A 796 56.76 71.23 5.17
C ARG A 796 56.96 69.85 4.55
N ALA A 797 55.87 69.09 4.36
CA ALA A 797 55.87 67.73 3.83
C ALA A 797 55.74 67.67 2.29
N ARG A 798 55.39 68.78 1.61
CA ARG A 798 55.07 68.80 0.18
C ARG A 798 56.25 68.46 -0.75
N ASP A 799 57.47 68.93 -0.44
CA ASP A 799 58.68 68.65 -1.24
C ASP A 799 59.48 67.42 -0.77
N LEU A 800 59.06 66.76 0.32
CA LEU A 800 59.70 65.53 0.80
C LEU A 800 59.11 64.31 0.07
N THR A 801 59.95 63.34 -0.28
CA THR A 801 59.45 62.02 -0.72
C THR A 801 58.74 61.33 0.45
N ALA A 802 57.75 60.49 0.15
CA ALA A 802 56.99 59.76 1.17
C ALA A 802 57.90 58.99 2.14
N THR A 803 59.02 58.42 1.66
CA THR A 803 60.04 57.76 2.49
C THR A 803 60.67 58.68 3.53
N ASN A 804 60.91 59.96 3.22
CA ASN A 804 61.46 60.91 4.18
C ASN A 804 60.37 61.39 5.16
N ARG A 805 59.14 61.57 4.66
CA ARG A 805 57.97 61.82 5.53
C ARG A 805 57.79 60.70 6.56
N CYS A 806 58.06 59.44 6.20
CA CYS A 806 58.01 58.30 7.13
C CYS A 806 58.88 58.52 8.39
N ALA A 807 60.09 59.06 8.26
CA ALA A 807 61.00 59.26 9.38
C ALA A 807 60.58 60.42 10.29
N ASP A 808 60.15 61.55 9.71
CA ASP A 808 59.55 62.65 10.47
C ASP A 808 58.28 62.18 11.21
N TYR A 809 57.49 61.32 10.57
CA TYR A 809 56.31 60.68 11.16
C TYR A 809 56.68 59.66 12.24
N GLU A 810 57.84 59.00 12.14
CA GLU A 810 58.36 58.07 13.16
C GLU A 810 58.82 58.82 14.41
N ASP A 811 59.52 59.94 14.28
CA ASP A 811 59.85 60.82 15.42
C ASP A 811 58.58 61.44 16.04
N LEU A 812 57.57 61.75 15.23
CA LEU A 812 56.25 62.17 15.70
C LEU A 812 55.48 61.00 16.38
N TYR A 813 55.68 59.76 15.93
CA TYR A 813 55.13 58.53 16.51
C TYR A 813 55.83 58.14 17.83
N ASN A 814 57.10 58.51 18.01
CA ASN A 814 57.99 58.08 19.10
C ASN A 814 58.37 59.19 20.09
N GLY A 815 59.25 60.12 19.72
CA GLY A 815 59.69 61.21 20.63
C GLY A 815 58.52 62.09 21.04
N HIS A 816 57.65 62.37 20.08
CA HIS A 816 56.36 62.99 20.28
C HIS A 816 55.21 61.98 20.22
N ARG A 817 55.37 60.73 20.72
CA ARG A 817 54.30 59.70 20.88
C ARG A 817 53.03 60.18 21.58
N ALA A 818 53.03 61.38 22.12
CA ALA A 818 51.83 62.17 22.19
C ALA A 818 50.94 62.20 20.91
N PHE A 819 51.42 62.07 19.66
CA PHE A 819 50.66 62.06 18.37
C PHE A 819 50.09 60.66 18.04
N TYR A 820 49.64 60.35 16.82
CA TYR A 820 48.89 59.13 16.42
C TYR A 820 47.47 58.69 16.98
N ARG A 821 47.05 58.77 18.27
CA ARG A 821 45.67 58.49 18.89
C ARG A 821 44.53 59.49 19.58
N TYR A 822 43.91 60.74 19.40
CA TYR A 822 43.76 62.23 18.84
C TYR A 822 44.48 63.28 17.70
N PHE A 823 45.35 63.39 16.58
CA PHE A 823 46.23 62.80 15.41
C PHE A 823 45.63 62.42 14.00
N LEU A 824 45.24 61.14 13.84
CA LEU A 824 44.52 60.41 12.76
C LEU A 824 42.99 59.96 12.83
N SER A 825 42.00 60.44 13.63
CA SER A 825 40.58 59.90 13.58
C SER A 825 39.52 60.92 13.23
N GLN A 826 39.70 62.17 13.68
CA GLN A 826 39.05 63.28 12.98
C GLN A 826 39.73 63.50 11.59
N LEU A 827 40.47 62.49 11.09
CA LEU A 827 40.52 62.04 9.69
C LEU A 827 39.16 62.21 9.01
N GLY A 828 38.07 61.84 9.70
CA GLY A 828 36.68 62.08 9.28
C GLY A 828 36.19 63.54 9.29
N SER A 829 37.04 64.52 9.63
CA SER A 829 36.74 65.96 9.54
C SER A 829 37.88 66.81 8.96
N TYR A 830 38.88 66.18 8.32
CA TYR A 830 39.72 66.82 7.30
C TYR A 830 39.17 66.56 5.89
N VAL A 831 39.53 67.40 4.93
CA VAL A 831 39.19 67.23 3.50
C VAL A 831 40.38 67.70 2.64
N GLY A 832 40.70 66.98 1.56
CA GLY A 832 41.83 67.30 0.68
C GLY A 832 43.16 66.70 1.15
N GLU A 833 44.29 67.29 0.73
CA GLU A 833 45.66 66.78 0.91
C GLU A 833 46.01 66.42 2.37
N ASP A 834 45.49 67.19 3.34
CA ASP A 834 45.69 66.89 4.77
C ASP A 834 45.19 65.48 5.14
N ALA A 835 44.14 64.98 4.49
CA ALA A 835 43.64 63.62 4.70
C ALA A 835 44.51 62.55 4.05
N ASP A 836 45.37 62.88 3.07
CA ASP A 836 46.31 61.94 2.45
C ASP A 836 47.53 61.73 3.34
N TYR A 837 48.16 62.78 3.87
CA TYR A 837 49.26 62.68 4.84
C TYR A 837 48.86 61.93 6.12
N VAL A 838 47.60 62.10 6.56
CA VAL A 838 47.08 61.36 7.73
C VAL A 838 46.86 59.88 7.39
N ARG A 839 46.54 59.54 6.13
CA ARG A 839 46.49 58.15 5.64
C ARG A 839 47.89 57.54 5.46
N GLU A 840 48.91 58.33 5.09
CA GLU A 840 50.31 57.89 5.12
C GLU A 840 50.72 57.49 6.54
N MET A 841 50.50 58.37 7.52
CA MET A 841 50.75 58.06 8.93
C MET A 841 50.00 56.79 9.40
N GLU A 842 48.70 56.67 9.11
CA GLU A 842 47.89 55.50 9.45
C GLU A 842 48.51 54.19 8.91
N CYS A 843 48.99 54.20 7.66
CA CYS A 843 49.65 53.06 7.03
C CYS A 843 50.98 52.71 7.72
N LEU A 844 51.85 53.68 8.00
CA LEU A 844 53.10 53.45 8.73
C LEU A 844 52.87 52.80 10.10
N LYS A 845 51.86 53.28 10.82
CA LYS A 845 51.49 52.70 12.12
C LYS A 845 50.98 51.27 12.00
N ALA A 846 50.16 50.96 10.99
CA ALA A 846 49.72 49.58 10.75
C ALA A 846 50.93 48.65 10.47
N LEU A 847 51.93 49.15 9.74
CA LEU A 847 53.16 48.39 9.46
C LEU A 847 54.04 48.19 10.70
N TRP A 848 54.31 49.23 11.50
CA TRP A 848 55.10 49.09 12.74
C TRP A 848 54.41 48.22 13.79
N GLU A 849 53.08 48.21 13.84
CA GLU A 849 52.30 47.44 14.83
C GLU A 849 51.98 45.99 14.36
N THR A 850 52.41 45.58 13.16
CA THR A 850 52.32 44.18 12.68
C THR A 850 53.52 43.36 13.19
N GLU A 851 53.49 43.00 14.48
CA GLU A 851 54.58 42.30 15.17
C GLU A 851 54.86 40.91 14.59
N ALA A 852 53.82 40.14 14.25
CA ALA A 852 53.90 38.85 13.55
C ALA A 852 53.00 38.85 12.30
N VAL A 853 53.34 38.02 11.31
CA VAL A 853 52.45 37.72 10.18
C VAL A 853 52.33 36.19 10.11
N ASP A 854 51.11 35.72 9.96
CA ASP A 854 50.71 34.31 10.05
C ASP A 854 49.47 34.09 9.17
N LYS A 855 49.05 32.82 8.99
CA LYS A 855 48.00 32.46 8.03
C LYS A 855 46.65 33.10 8.35
N GLU A 856 46.38 33.32 9.63
CA GLU A 856 45.10 33.86 10.11
C GLU A 856 45.03 35.37 9.85
N ASN A 857 46.15 36.08 10.04
CA ASN A 857 46.25 37.51 9.76
C ASN A 857 46.64 37.85 8.31
N LEU A 858 46.85 36.86 7.42
CA LEU A 858 47.28 37.09 6.03
C LEU A 858 46.40 38.08 5.27
N THR A 859 45.07 37.87 5.24
CA THR A 859 44.18 38.74 4.44
C THR A 859 44.14 40.18 4.97
N GLU A 860 44.34 40.36 6.29
CA GLU A 860 44.43 41.67 6.92
C GLU A 860 45.79 42.32 6.62
N THR A 861 46.89 41.57 6.77
CA THR A 861 48.23 42.03 6.40
C THR A 861 48.34 42.34 4.90
N ALA A 862 47.68 41.59 4.02
CA ALA A 862 47.54 41.88 2.59
C ALA A 862 46.94 43.26 2.35
N GLN A 863 45.87 43.58 3.08
CA GLN A 863 45.16 44.85 2.96
C GLN A 863 45.96 45.99 3.59
N ILE A 864 46.63 45.77 4.72
CA ILE A 864 47.58 46.70 5.33
C ILE A 864 48.69 47.03 4.32
N LEU A 865 49.31 46.02 3.72
CA LEU A 865 50.41 46.17 2.76
C LEU A 865 49.96 46.81 1.45
N PHE A 866 48.85 46.38 0.86
CA PHE A 866 48.33 46.98 -0.37
C PHE A 866 47.91 48.44 -0.14
N ARG A 867 47.26 48.74 0.98
CA ARG A 867 46.89 50.12 1.38
C ARG A 867 48.15 50.95 1.63
N ALA A 868 49.14 50.41 2.34
CA ALA A 868 50.37 51.10 2.67
C ALA A 868 51.29 51.29 1.46
N GLU A 869 51.45 50.30 0.57
CA GLU A 869 52.22 50.44 -0.67
C GLU A 869 51.58 51.45 -1.62
N ARG A 870 50.24 51.46 -1.73
CA ARG A 870 49.49 52.43 -2.56
C ARG A 870 49.53 53.87 -2.01
N ILE A 871 49.90 54.06 -0.74
CA ILE A 871 49.83 55.37 -0.04
C ILE A 871 51.23 55.90 0.31
N LEU A 872 52.17 55.04 0.70
CA LEU A 872 53.57 55.39 1.03
C LEU A 872 54.56 55.11 -0.10
N GLY A 873 54.20 54.25 -1.06
CA GLY A 873 55.13 53.69 -2.03
C GLY A 873 56.09 52.64 -1.44
N LYS A 874 56.69 51.85 -2.34
CA LYS A 874 57.63 50.75 -2.04
C LYS A 874 58.89 51.15 -1.23
N GLY A 875 59.12 52.44 -1.00
CA GLY A 875 60.32 52.98 -0.35
C GLY A 875 60.35 52.79 1.18
N CYS A 876 59.20 52.67 1.84
CA CYS A 876 59.13 52.53 3.29
C CYS A 876 59.84 51.25 3.81
N GLU A 877 60.51 51.34 4.95
CA GLU A 877 61.26 50.21 5.55
C GLU A 877 60.35 49.31 6.40
N ALA A 878 59.44 49.90 7.17
CA ALA A 878 58.38 49.15 7.87
C ALA A 878 57.49 48.37 6.87
N LEU A 879 57.23 48.96 5.69
CA LEU A 879 56.51 48.30 4.60
C LEU A 879 57.22 47.02 4.19
N ARG A 880 58.50 47.12 3.82
CA ARG A 880 59.32 45.98 3.38
C ARG A 880 59.51 44.92 4.47
N SER A 881 59.55 45.31 5.74
CA SER A 881 59.61 44.39 6.88
C SER A 881 58.36 43.50 6.98
N VAL A 882 57.16 44.09 6.90
CA VAL A 882 55.89 43.35 6.95
C VAL A 882 55.62 42.62 5.64
N GLN A 883 55.96 43.23 4.50
CA GLN A 883 55.75 42.69 3.16
C GLN A 883 56.45 41.35 2.98
N LYS A 884 57.68 41.25 3.48
CA LYS A 884 58.42 39.99 3.51
C LYS A 884 57.72 38.91 4.35
N LYS A 885 57.34 39.22 5.60
CA LYS A 885 56.65 38.23 6.47
C LYS A 885 55.32 37.76 5.85
N TYR A 886 54.62 38.65 5.15
CA TYR A 886 53.39 38.33 4.41
C TYR A 886 53.64 37.48 3.17
N GLU A 887 54.67 37.77 2.38
CA GLU A 887 55.08 36.93 1.25
C GLU A 887 55.49 35.53 1.73
N ASP A 888 56.28 35.44 2.81
CA ASP A 888 56.70 34.16 3.43
C ASP A 888 55.48 33.27 3.75
N VAL A 889 54.40 33.84 4.31
CA VAL A 889 53.20 33.08 4.73
C VAL A 889 52.15 32.94 3.62
N MET A 890 52.02 33.89 2.68
CA MET A 890 51.21 33.73 1.46
C MET A 890 51.73 32.58 0.62
N ASN A 891 53.05 32.41 0.56
CA ASN A 891 53.65 31.25 -0.07
C ASN A 891 53.26 29.96 0.67
N GLU A 892 53.15 29.96 1.99
CA GLU A 892 52.66 28.80 2.75
C GLU A 892 51.18 28.49 2.44
N MET A 893 50.29 29.49 2.43
CA MET A 893 48.88 29.30 2.06
C MET A 893 48.70 28.93 0.59
N ASN A 894 49.51 29.45 -0.33
CA ASN A 894 49.45 29.06 -1.75
C ASN A 894 49.91 27.61 -1.95
N ASN A 895 50.93 27.15 -1.24
CA ASN A 895 51.33 25.73 -1.23
C ASN A 895 50.22 24.80 -0.64
N GLU A 896 49.37 25.33 0.23
CA GLU A 896 48.24 24.62 0.83
C GLU A 896 47.01 24.61 -0.09
N ASN A 897 46.68 25.76 -0.70
CA ASN A 897 45.67 25.87 -1.75
C ASN A 897 46.05 25.00 -2.97
N GLU A 898 47.31 24.98 -3.42
CA GLU A 898 47.74 24.08 -4.49
C GLU A 898 47.55 22.58 -4.15
N ARG A 899 47.52 22.19 -2.87
CA ARG A 899 47.17 20.81 -2.48
C ARG A 899 45.67 20.60 -2.52
N ILE A 900 44.89 21.58 -2.06
CA ILE A 900 43.43 21.57 -2.11
C ILE A 900 42.93 21.57 -3.57
N ASP A 901 43.44 22.43 -4.43
CA ASP A 901 43.10 22.50 -5.86
C ASP A 901 43.51 21.25 -6.64
N ARG A 902 44.60 20.57 -6.24
CA ARG A 902 44.92 19.23 -6.76
C ARG A 902 43.87 18.21 -6.33
N ALA A 903 43.53 18.15 -5.05
CA ALA A 903 42.49 17.25 -4.55
C ALA A 903 41.10 17.56 -5.16
N ILE A 904 40.77 18.83 -5.38
CA ILE A 904 39.54 19.27 -6.08
C ILE A 904 39.62 18.88 -7.56
N SER A 905 40.76 19.05 -8.23
CA SER A 905 40.93 18.64 -9.63
C SER A 905 40.86 17.13 -9.82
N GLU A 906 41.41 16.35 -8.88
CA GLU A 906 41.34 14.89 -8.85
C GLU A 906 39.89 14.43 -8.59
N ASN A 907 39.21 15.03 -7.61
CA ASN A 907 37.79 14.76 -7.33
C ASN A 907 36.88 15.19 -8.49
N LEU A 908 37.13 16.33 -9.14
CA LEU A 908 36.37 16.79 -10.31
C LEU A 908 36.65 15.92 -11.55
N ALA A 909 37.87 15.43 -11.73
CA ALA A 909 38.18 14.44 -12.76
C ALA A 909 37.45 13.11 -12.49
N GLU A 910 37.34 12.68 -11.22
CA GLU A 910 36.57 11.48 -10.89
C GLU A 910 35.05 11.70 -10.95
N ILE A 911 34.53 12.85 -10.54
CA ILE A 911 33.12 13.24 -10.75
C ILE A 911 32.83 13.23 -12.25
N LYS A 912 33.65 13.89 -13.08
CA LYS A 912 33.46 13.91 -14.53
C LYS A 912 33.60 12.53 -15.20
N LYS A 913 34.41 11.63 -14.63
CA LYS A 913 34.50 10.22 -15.02
C LYS A 913 33.23 9.45 -14.63
N ARG A 914 32.64 9.74 -13.46
CA ARG A 914 31.34 9.19 -13.01
C ARG A 914 30.19 9.75 -13.85
N GLU A 915 30.15 11.05 -14.15
CA GLU A 915 29.21 11.69 -15.07
C GLU A 915 29.31 11.09 -16.48
N SER A 916 30.51 10.91 -17.02
CA SER A 916 30.71 10.24 -18.32
C SER A 916 30.24 8.79 -18.31
N LYS A 917 30.33 8.10 -17.15
CA LYS A 917 29.82 6.73 -16.98
C LYS A 917 28.31 6.70 -16.77
N ILE A 918 27.73 7.72 -16.15
CA ILE A 918 26.28 7.95 -16.07
C ILE A 918 25.74 8.20 -17.49
N GLN A 919 26.37 9.06 -18.29
CA GLN A 919 25.98 9.29 -19.68
C GLN A 919 26.14 8.04 -20.58
N GLU A 920 27.17 7.21 -20.37
CA GLU A 920 27.22 5.88 -21.02
C GLU A 920 26.04 4.98 -20.57
N LEU A 921 25.65 5.02 -19.29
CA LEU A 921 24.54 4.22 -18.76
C LEU A 921 23.17 4.77 -19.16
N GLU A 922 23.00 6.08 -19.30
CA GLU A 922 21.81 6.74 -19.83
C GLU A 922 21.63 6.38 -21.31
N LEU A 923 22.71 6.40 -22.11
CA LEU A 923 22.69 5.92 -23.50
C LEU A 923 22.45 4.40 -23.61
N GLU A 924 23.00 3.58 -22.70
CA GLU A 924 22.65 2.15 -22.63
C GLU A 924 21.19 1.94 -22.20
N ILE A 925 20.64 2.78 -21.31
CA ILE A 925 19.22 2.76 -20.91
C ILE A 925 18.31 3.20 -22.08
N ASP A 926 18.69 4.20 -22.87
CA ASP A 926 17.95 4.64 -24.05
C ASP A 926 17.99 3.58 -25.16
N ASP A 927 19.15 2.97 -25.45
CA ASP A 927 19.29 1.88 -26.44
C ASP A 927 18.53 0.61 -26.00
N ILE A 928 18.50 0.32 -24.69
CA ILE A 928 17.63 -0.71 -24.09
C ILE A 928 16.15 -0.32 -24.18
N SER A 929 15.81 0.96 -24.02
CA SER A 929 14.42 1.46 -24.08
C SER A 929 13.87 1.49 -25.50
N GLU A 930 14.68 1.84 -26.50
CA GLU A 930 14.34 1.73 -27.91
C GLU A 930 14.27 0.25 -28.35
N SER A 931 15.17 -0.60 -27.83
CA SER A 931 15.08 -2.06 -27.99
C SER A 931 13.82 -2.65 -27.35
N LEU A 932 13.41 -2.16 -26.18
CA LEU A 932 12.15 -2.52 -25.51
C LEU A 932 10.94 -2.02 -26.30
N ALA A 933 10.95 -0.79 -26.82
CA ALA A 933 9.89 -0.27 -27.68
C ALA A 933 9.77 -1.09 -28.99
N GLY A 934 10.90 -1.53 -29.55
CA GLY A 934 10.96 -2.46 -30.68
C GLY A 934 10.38 -3.84 -30.34
N LEU A 935 10.75 -4.40 -29.18
CA LEU A 935 10.19 -5.65 -28.66
C LEU A 935 8.71 -5.55 -28.30
N GLU A 936 8.23 -4.40 -27.83
CA GLU A 936 6.81 -4.12 -27.59
C GLU A 936 6.04 -3.97 -28.91
N ALA A 937 6.59 -3.28 -29.90
CA ALA A 937 6.00 -3.21 -31.24
C ALA A 937 5.95 -4.60 -31.89
N GLN A 938 6.97 -5.43 -31.67
CA GLN A 938 7.00 -6.83 -32.11
C GLN A 938 6.04 -7.70 -31.29
N GLN A 939 5.87 -7.48 -29.98
CA GLN A 939 4.81 -8.11 -29.19
C GLN A 939 3.42 -7.70 -29.66
N ARG A 940 3.18 -6.42 -29.99
CA ARG A 940 1.89 -5.94 -30.51
C ARG A 940 1.59 -6.58 -31.87
N ARG A 941 2.58 -6.68 -32.78
CA ARG A 941 2.46 -7.47 -34.02
C ARG A 941 2.19 -8.96 -33.74
N ASN A 942 2.89 -9.57 -32.78
CA ASN A 942 2.68 -10.99 -32.44
C ASN A 942 1.32 -11.23 -31.77
N ARG A 943 0.80 -10.30 -30.97
CA ARG A 943 -0.57 -10.34 -30.42
C ARG A 943 -1.60 -10.18 -31.53
N GLN A 944 -1.45 -9.21 -32.42
CA GLN A 944 -2.32 -9.04 -33.60
C GLN A 944 -2.29 -10.27 -34.54
N LEU A 945 -1.13 -10.90 -34.72
CA LEU A 945 -1.01 -12.16 -35.47
C LEU A 945 -1.61 -13.35 -34.72
N ALA A 946 -1.52 -13.40 -33.39
CA ALA A 946 -2.17 -14.42 -32.56
C ALA A 946 -3.71 -14.25 -32.50
N GLU A 947 -4.20 -13.01 -32.53
CA GLU A 947 -5.63 -12.67 -32.64
C GLU A 947 -6.16 -13.02 -34.03
N ALA A 948 -5.43 -12.65 -35.09
CA ALA A 948 -5.74 -13.07 -36.46
C ALA A 948 -5.68 -14.60 -36.64
N ALA A 949 -4.79 -15.30 -35.94
CA ALA A 949 -4.72 -16.77 -35.92
C ALA A 949 -5.86 -17.41 -35.09
N ARG A 950 -6.27 -16.79 -33.98
CA ARG A 950 -7.44 -17.19 -33.18
C ARG A 950 -8.77 -16.93 -33.92
N GLN A 951 -8.81 -15.97 -34.85
CA GLN A 951 -9.96 -15.76 -35.74
C GLN A 951 -9.92 -16.59 -37.04
N LYS A 952 -8.81 -17.30 -37.34
CA LYS A 952 -8.64 -18.14 -38.54
C LYS A 952 -8.39 -19.63 -38.26
N ARG A 953 -8.63 -20.09 -37.03
CA ARG A 953 -8.68 -21.52 -36.65
C ARG A 953 -9.78 -21.72 -35.61
N SER A 954 -10.47 -22.86 -35.66
CA SER A 954 -11.75 -23.17 -34.98
C SER A 954 -12.90 -22.23 -35.37
N GLY A 955 -13.57 -22.40 -36.52
CA GLY A 955 -13.60 -23.57 -37.42
C GLY A 955 -12.24 -24.14 -37.86
N ILE A 956 -12.05 -25.44 -37.66
CA ILE A 956 -10.84 -26.22 -37.96
C ILE A 956 -11.17 -27.03 -39.22
N GLU A 957 -10.40 -27.01 -40.30
CA GLU A 957 -9.22 -27.86 -40.61
C GLU A 957 -8.73 -27.50 -42.03
N LYS A 958 -7.52 -27.80 -42.53
CA LYS A 958 -6.37 -28.63 -42.07
C LYS A 958 -5.05 -28.09 -42.71
N VAL A 959 -3.90 -28.49 -42.12
CA VAL A 959 -2.52 -28.70 -42.67
C VAL A 959 -2.28 -28.34 -44.16
N SER A 960 -1.19 -27.68 -44.62
CA SER A 960 0.26 -27.70 -44.25
C SER A 960 0.89 -26.29 -44.42
N LEU A 961 1.98 -25.82 -43.80
CA LEU A 961 3.31 -26.38 -43.47
C LEU A 961 4.17 -26.79 -44.69
N ASP A 962 5.03 -25.87 -45.14
CA ASP A 962 6.44 -26.14 -45.48
C ASP A 962 7.24 -24.83 -45.67
N GLY A 963 8.58 -24.90 -45.66
CA GLY A 963 9.46 -23.80 -46.09
C GLY A 963 10.06 -22.88 -45.01
N VAL A 964 10.68 -23.44 -43.96
CA VAL A 964 11.42 -22.66 -42.94
C VAL A 964 12.94 -22.85 -43.12
N GLU A 965 13.64 -21.84 -43.65
CA GLU A 965 15.10 -21.74 -43.52
C GLU A 965 15.46 -21.06 -42.19
N ILE A 966 16.02 -21.82 -41.25
CA ILE A 966 16.53 -21.28 -39.98
C ILE A 966 17.99 -20.83 -40.17
N THR A 967 18.18 -19.61 -40.64
CA THR A 967 19.49 -18.93 -40.56
C THR A 967 19.69 -18.44 -39.11
N PRO A 968 20.69 -18.93 -38.35
CA PRO A 968 20.78 -18.64 -36.92
C PRO A 968 21.12 -17.17 -36.64
N LEU A 969 20.43 -16.58 -35.64
CA LEU A 969 20.58 -15.17 -35.24
C LEU A 969 22.01 -14.75 -34.90
N THR A 970 22.87 -15.71 -34.52
CA THR A 970 24.29 -15.48 -34.19
C THR A 970 25.02 -14.72 -35.28
N THR A 971 24.81 -15.06 -36.56
CA THR A 971 25.58 -14.50 -37.68
C THR A 971 25.19 -13.05 -37.99
N ALA A 972 23.94 -12.66 -37.72
CA ALA A 972 23.47 -11.28 -37.87
C ALA A 972 23.97 -10.40 -36.71
N VAL A 973 23.87 -10.90 -35.47
CA VAL A 973 24.34 -10.20 -34.27
C VAL A 973 25.87 -10.02 -34.29
N GLU A 974 26.64 -11.03 -34.71
CA GLU A 974 28.10 -10.90 -34.87
C GLU A 974 28.49 -9.83 -35.91
N LYS A 975 27.72 -9.65 -36.98
CA LYS A 975 28.02 -8.61 -37.98
C LYS A 975 27.87 -7.21 -37.38
N ALA A 976 26.72 -6.93 -36.75
CA ALA A 976 26.48 -5.67 -36.05
C ALA A 976 27.49 -5.42 -34.91
N ARG A 977 27.87 -6.48 -34.16
CA ARG A 977 28.86 -6.41 -33.09
C ARG A 977 30.28 -6.15 -33.59
N ARG A 978 30.64 -6.63 -34.79
CA ARG A 978 31.93 -6.30 -35.44
C ARG A 978 31.97 -4.85 -35.95
N GLU A 979 30.87 -4.33 -36.50
CA GLU A 979 30.82 -2.93 -36.96
C GLU A 979 30.85 -1.92 -35.81
N THR A 980 30.18 -2.22 -34.67
CA THR A 980 30.29 -1.41 -33.44
C THR A 980 31.66 -1.53 -32.76
N MET A 981 32.23 -2.75 -32.67
CA MET A 981 33.58 -2.93 -32.11
C MET A 981 34.65 -2.20 -32.95
N LYS A 982 34.52 -2.18 -34.27
CA LYS A 982 35.42 -1.43 -35.15
C LYS A 982 35.33 0.08 -34.91
N ARG A 983 34.12 0.64 -34.76
CA ARG A 983 33.93 2.07 -34.40
C ARG A 983 34.53 2.43 -33.04
N ARG A 984 34.42 1.56 -32.02
CA ARG A 984 35.10 1.77 -30.72
C ARG A 984 36.64 1.75 -30.88
N GLN A 985 37.21 0.82 -31.65
CA GLN A 985 38.65 0.76 -31.90
C GLN A 985 39.20 1.99 -32.67
N GLU A 986 38.45 2.51 -33.64
CA GLU A 986 38.81 3.75 -34.38
C GLU A 986 38.75 5.00 -33.46
N ALA A 987 37.87 5.02 -32.45
CA ALA A 987 37.78 6.07 -31.44
C ALA A 987 38.88 6.00 -30.36
N ASP A 988 39.27 4.81 -29.90
CA ASP A 988 40.34 4.66 -28.90
C ASP A 988 41.74 4.89 -29.50
N ALA A 989 41.95 4.50 -30.76
CA ALA A 989 43.21 4.74 -31.48
C ALA A 989 43.53 6.24 -31.67
N SER A 990 42.52 7.12 -31.61
CA SER A 990 42.70 8.58 -31.71
C SER A 990 42.88 9.29 -30.36
N ARG A 991 42.83 8.57 -29.23
CA ARG A 991 42.97 9.13 -27.86
C ARG A 991 44.28 8.80 -27.13
N SER A 992 45.12 7.89 -27.65
CA SER A 992 46.41 7.52 -27.05
C SER A 992 47.59 8.44 -27.44
N GLY A 993 47.37 9.43 -28.30
CA GLY A 993 48.41 10.21 -28.98
C GLY A 993 48.97 11.46 -28.27
N LYS A 994 49.30 11.38 -26.95
CA LYS A 994 50.23 12.25 -26.16
C LYS A 994 49.90 12.14 -24.65
N GLY A 995 50.85 11.72 -23.81
CA GLY A 995 50.56 11.61 -22.36
C GLY A 995 51.63 11.10 -21.39
N SER A 996 52.91 11.00 -21.77
CA SER A 996 54.00 10.67 -20.83
C SER A 996 55.35 11.26 -21.30
N GLY A 997 56.22 11.76 -20.42
CA GLY A 997 56.11 11.94 -18.97
C GLY A 997 57.36 12.62 -18.37
N ALA A 998 57.53 12.51 -17.04
CA ALA A 998 58.56 13.14 -16.19
C ALA A 998 58.44 14.68 -16.05
N GLN A 999 58.47 15.34 -14.88
CA GLN A 999 59.02 15.14 -13.51
C GLN A 999 60.34 15.89 -13.21
N LYS A 1000 60.26 16.67 -12.11
CA LYS A 1000 61.31 16.98 -11.11
C LYS A 1000 62.55 17.78 -11.52
N ALA A 1001 62.51 19.06 -11.16
CA ALA A 1001 63.44 19.74 -10.24
C ALA A 1001 64.93 19.35 -10.23
N CYS A 1002 65.79 20.33 -10.54
CA CYS A 1002 66.82 20.87 -9.63
C CYS A 1002 67.65 21.96 -10.32
N PHE A 1003 67.74 23.18 -9.75
CA PHE A 1003 68.96 24.01 -9.73
C PHE A 1003 68.77 25.26 -8.84
N SER A 1004 69.85 25.69 -8.18
CA SER A 1004 70.07 27.00 -7.57
C SER A 1004 71.26 27.67 -8.30
N PRO A 1005 71.76 28.88 -7.95
CA PRO A 1005 71.26 29.89 -7.00
C PRO A 1005 71.22 31.31 -7.65
N ASP A 1006 71.33 32.37 -6.83
CA ASP A 1006 71.91 33.69 -7.12
C ASP A 1006 71.34 34.60 -8.23
N ALA A 1007 70.50 35.54 -7.77
CA ALA A 1007 70.78 36.98 -7.77
C ALA A 1007 71.44 37.68 -8.99
N ARG A 1008 70.78 38.74 -9.50
CA ARG A 1008 71.18 40.14 -9.22
C ARG A 1008 70.25 41.21 -9.86
N LEU A 1009 70.12 42.32 -9.12
CA LEU A 1009 70.05 43.74 -9.55
C LEU A 1009 69.11 44.18 -10.70
N PHE A 1010 68.22 45.12 -10.35
CA PHE A 1010 67.93 46.38 -11.05
C PHE A 1010 68.04 46.44 -12.59
N THR A 1011 66.90 46.64 -13.24
CA THR A 1011 66.47 48.00 -13.62
C THR A 1011 64.98 48.17 -13.33
#